data_AF-B0WNN4-F1
#
_entry.id   AF-B0WNN4-F1
#
_cell.length_a   1.000
_cell.length_b   1.000
_cell.length_c   1.000
_cell.angle_alpha   90.00
_cell.angle_beta   90.00
_cell.angle_gamma   90.00
#
_symmetry.space_group_name_H-M   'P 1'
#
loop_
_entity.id
_entity.type
_entity.pdbx_description
1 polymer ?
#
loop_
_entity_poly.entity_id
_entity_poly.type
_entity_poly.pdbx_seq_one_letter_code
_entity_poly.pdbx_strand_id
1 'polypeptide(L)'
;MYRFSLSWTRIMPSGISNNVNQAGIDYYNKLINELLKYNIEPMITLYHWDLPQRLQEIGGWTNREVVGHFREYARVVFEAFGDRVKWWTTFNEPSQTCMFSYEYDAMAPGYEFPGIPCYLCTHNVLLAHAEAVELYRKQFNTKQEGMTKFDIEDYKGIIGITVDSSWSAPRSDSAEDLEASELSLQFHLGWYMHPIYSKTGNYPQVMIDRINALSKEQGFANSRLPVFTEEEIEKLKGSSDFFGINTYTTSIVYKNDNNTANFRVPSFDHDRNTLGYQDPSWPSSGSGWLKVYPKGLYYLLNWIREEYDSPPIYVTENGVSDLGGTKDVARVEYYNSYLEAVLDAMEDGCDVRGYVAWSLMDNFEWRAGLTERFGMYYVDYEDSKRTRIAKSSAKVFANIIKTRTIDPDYLPEPDLLIPGPTENPSFLRILAAANGQKKFPPGFKFGVGTSAYQIEGAWNVDGKGESIWDHLTHNYPDKIADRTNGDIACDSYHNWQRDVQMLKELGVNMYRFSIAWSRIMPTGFSNNINQAGIDYYNKLINELIKNNIEPMVTLYHWDLPQRLQEIGGWTNREIVDHFREYARVAFNAFGDRVKWWTTFNEPLQTCMFSYEYDSMAPGLEESRYTMLSIAGIIGITVDSSWAEPRSESADDREASELAMQFHIGWYMHPIFSKTGNYPQVMINRINALSQQQGFASSRLPVFTPAEIEKLKGSSDFFGINTYTTSIVYKNDAQNSGNFRIPSFDHDRNTIGYQDPTWPGSGSGWLKVYPKGMHQLLNWIRNEYDNPPVYVTENGVSDRGGTKDVARVNYYNQYLGAVLDAMAEGSDVRGYVAWSLMDNFEWRAGLTERFGLFYVDYEDPTRKRSAKTSAKVLAKIIETREIDLEYLPEPEVFIPQPGAAMSVLVSRMLMMLSHIFGTLL
;
A
#
# COMPACT_ATOMS: atom_id res chain seq x y z
N MET A 1 -27.00 22.63 0.02
CA MET A 1 -26.67 22.77 1.45
C MET A 1 -25.17 22.78 1.63
N TYR A 2 -24.64 23.49 2.62
CA TYR A 2 -23.24 23.43 3.03
C TYR A 2 -23.16 23.21 4.54
N ARG A 3 -22.51 22.12 4.94
CA ARG A 3 -22.32 21.74 6.33
C ARG A 3 -21.00 22.30 6.85
N PHE A 4 -21.03 23.04 7.96
CA PHE A 4 -19.85 23.57 8.62
C PHE A 4 -20.05 23.62 10.14
N SER A 5 -18.96 23.62 10.90
CA SER A 5 -19.01 23.73 12.36
C SER A 5 -18.75 25.15 12.84
N LEU A 6 -19.34 25.48 13.97
CA LEU A 6 -18.98 26.64 14.76
C LEU A 6 -17.92 26.25 15.76
N SER A 7 -16.87 27.06 15.85
CA SER A 7 -15.89 26.87 16.90
C SER A 7 -16.34 27.50 18.22
N TRP A 8 -16.54 26.65 19.24
CA TRP A 8 -17.00 27.09 20.56
C TRP A 8 -16.04 28.11 21.14
N THR A 9 -14.73 27.84 21.11
CA THR A 9 -13.70 28.77 21.60
C THR A 9 -13.64 30.08 20.83
N ARG A 10 -14.09 30.12 19.57
CA ARG A 10 -14.15 31.36 18.79
C ARG A 10 -15.33 32.24 19.19
N ILE A 11 -16.46 31.65 19.57
CA ILE A 11 -17.68 32.38 19.97
C ILE A 11 -17.64 32.71 21.47
N MET A 12 -17.22 31.78 22.31
CA MET A 12 -17.05 31.96 23.76
C MET A 12 -15.65 31.52 24.18
N PRO A 13 -14.63 32.41 24.15
CA PRO A 13 -13.24 32.05 24.42
C PRO A 13 -12.96 31.46 25.80
N SER A 14 -13.75 31.83 26.81
CA SER A 14 -13.68 31.25 28.16
C SER A 14 -14.46 29.93 28.27
N GLY A 15 -15.20 29.52 27.23
CA GLY A 15 -16.14 28.39 27.23
C GLY A 15 -17.47 28.66 27.93
N ILE A 16 -17.63 29.81 28.62
CA ILE A 16 -18.83 30.18 29.35
C ILE A 16 -19.35 31.54 28.88
N SER A 17 -20.65 31.82 29.02
CA SER A 17 -21.31 32.99 28.41
C SER A 17 -20.96 34.36 28.99
N ASN A 18 -20.07 34.42 29.98
CA ASN A 18 -19.59 35.69 30.51
C ASN A 18 -18.66 36.46 29.55
N ASN A 19 -18.20 35.82 28.47
CA ASN A 19 -17.36 36.43 27.46
C ASN A 19 -17.73 35.90 26.07
N VAL A 20 -18.61 36.64 25.38
CA VAL A 20 -19.00 36.36 23.99
C VAL A 20 -18.19 37.23 23.04
N ASN A 21 -17.50 36.60 22.09
CA ASN A 21 -16.67 37.27 21.11
C ASN A 21 -17.48 37.68 19.87
N GLN A 22 -17.89 38.95 19.84
CA GLN A 22 -18.67 39.50 18.74
C GLN A 22 -17.97 39.35 17.37
N ALA A 23 -16.65 39.50 17.30
CA ALA A 23 -15.92 39.34 16.04
C ALA A 23 -16.00 37.89 15.50
N GLY A 24 -16.08 36.90 16.39
CA GLY A 24 -16.35 35.51 16.04
C GLY A 24 -17.75 35.31 15.47
N ILE A 25 -18.76 35.93 16.10
CA ILE A 25 -20.14 35.93 15.61
C ILE A 25 -20.24 36.61 14.23
N ASP A 26 -19.59 37.77 14.06
CA ASP A 26 -19.59 38.53 12.81
C ASP A 26 -18.94 37.74 11.67
N TYR A 27 -17.92 36.93 11.95
CA TYR A 27 -17.31 36.03 10.98
C TYR A 27 -18.33 35.00 10.46
N TYR A 28 -19.03 34.30 11.35
CA TYR A 28 -20.03 33.30 10.92
C TYR A 28 -21.25 33.96 10.27
N ASN A 29 -21.66 35.15 10.70
CA ASN A 29 -22.71 35.90 10.03
C ASN A 29 -22.34 36.23 8.58
N LYS A 30 -21.09 36.64 8.32
CA LYS A 30 -20.62 36.87 6.94
C LYS A 30 -20.69 35.60 6.10
N LEU A 31 -20.25 34.46 6.64
CA LEU A 31 -20.32 33.17 5.95
C LEU A 31 -21.77 32.78 5.66
N ILE A 32 -22.64 32.79 6.66
CA ILE A 32 -24.06 32.43 6.54
C ILE A 32 -24.76 33.33 5.51
N ASN A 33 -24.55 34.64 5.57
CA ASN A 33 -25.16 35.58 4.64
C ASN A 33 -24.65 35.36 3.20
N GLU A 34 -23.37 35.05 3.02
CA GLU A 34 -22.82 34.76 1.69
C GLU A 34 -23.36 33.43 1.14
N LEU A 35 -23.55 32.39 1.97
CA LEU A 35 -24.19 31.14 1.55
C LEU A 35 -25.63 31.37 1.09
N LEU A 36 -26.42 32.09 1.90
CA LEU A 36 -27.82 32.40 1.59
C LEU A 36 -27.96 33.26 0.33
N LYS A 37 -27.02 34.17 0.07
CA LYS A 37 -26.96 34.95 -1.17
C LYS A 37 -26.87 34.06 -2.43
N TYR A 38 -26.27 32.87 -2.33
CA TYR A 38 -26.20 31.89 -3.41
C TYR A 38 -27.23 30.75 -3.29
N ASN A 39 -28.26 30.91 -2.45
CA ASN A 39 -29.26 29.88 -2.17
C ASN A 39 -28.66 28.55 -1.65
N ILE A 40 -27.54 28.63 -0.92
CA ILE A 40 -26.94 27.47 -0.26
C ILE A 40 -27.44 27.45 1.19
N GLU A 41 -28.22 26.45 1.54
CA GLU A 41 -28.69 26.27 2.92
C GLU A 41 -27.53 25.92 3.87
N PRO A 42 -27.32 26.70 4.96
CA PRO A 42 -26.33 26.37 5.97
C PRO A 42 -26.83 25.25 6.90
N MET A 43 -26.05 24.19 7.03
CA MET A 43 -26.20 23.17 8.07
C MET A 43 -25.10 23.35 9.10
N ILE A 44 -25.49 23.81 10.29
CA ILE A 44 -24.54 24.19 11.33
C ILE A 44 -24.36 23.07 12.34
N THR A 45 -23.12 22.62 12.52
CA THR A 45 -22.71 21.77 13.63
C THR A 45 -22.24 22.62 14.81
N LEU A 46 -22.90 22.48 15.97
CA LEU A 46 -22.57 23.25 17.18
C LEU A 46 -21.21 22.85 17.75
N TYR A 47 -20.94 21.54 17.81
CA TYR A 47 -19.70 20.99 18.36
C TYR A 47 -19.05 19.98 17.43
N HIS A 48 -17.80 20.25 17.06
CA HIS A 48 -16.97 19.40 16.21
C HIS A 48 -15.57 19.27 16.82
N TRP A 49 -15.54 18.63 17.99
CA TRP A 49 -14.34 18.16 18.71
C TRP A 49 -13.42 19.25 19.29
N ASP A 50 -13.90 20.49 19.37
CA ASP A 50 -13.10 21.65 19.72
C ASP A 50 -13.49 22.28 21.06
N LEU A 51 -13.56 21.44 22.10
CA LEU A 51 -13.91 21.86 23.47
C LEU A 51 -12.97 22.98 23.97
N PRO A 52 -13.52 24.06 24.57
CA PRO A 52 -12.71 25.05 25.25
C PRO A 52 -11.82 24.47 26.35
N GLN A 53 -10.52 24.77 26.28
CA GLN A 53 -9.52 24.24 27.22
C GLN A 53 -9.90 24.47 28.70
N ARG A 54 -10.51 25.62 29.02
CA ARG A 54 -10.97 25.92 30.37
C ARG A 54 -12.05 24.96 30.88
N LEU A 55 -12.91 24.46 29.99
CA LEU A 55 -13.88 23.42 30.33
C LEU A 55 -13.19 22.07 30.49
N GLN A 56 -12.15 21.80 29.71
CA GLN A 56 -11.32 20.60 29.88
C GLN A 56 -10.61 20.58 31.23
N GLU A 57 -10.10 21.72 31.72
CA GLU A 57 -9.42 21.85 33.01
C GLU A 57 -10.31 21.51 34.22
N ILE A 58 -11.64 21.60 34.09
CA ILE A 58 -12.59 21.18 35.12
C ILE A 58 -13.12 19.75 34.90
N GLY A 59 -12.56 19.00 33.94
CA GLY A 59 -12.92 17.61 33.64
C GLY A 59 -13.47 17.40 32.22
N GLY A 60 -13.78 18.47 31.49
CA GLY A 60 -14.33 18.39 30.15
C GLY A 60 -15.64 17.61 30.09
N TRP A 61 -15.76 16.72 29.11
CA TRP A 61 -16.99 15.95 28.91
C TRP A 61 -17.26 14.89 29.99
N THR A 62 -16.29 14.56 30.85
CA THR A 62 -16.53 13.66 31.99
C THR A 62 -17.18 14.37 33.17
N ASN A 63 -17.19 15.71 33.18
CA ASN A 63 -17.86 16.50 34.20
C ASN A 63 -19.25 16.92 33.74
N ARG A 64 -20.29 16.54 34.49
CA ARG A 64 -21.70 16.81 34.17
C ARG A 64 -22.05 18.30 34.08
N GLU A 65 -21.31 19.20 34.72
CA GLU A 65 -21.53 20.65 34.63
C GLU A 65 -21.36 21.19 33.19
N VAL A 66 -20.60 20.49 32.34
CA VAL A 66 -20.42 20.85 30.92
C VAL A 66 -21.74 20.88 30.15
N VAL A 67 -22.73 20.08 30.57
CA VAL A 67 -24.07 20.01 29.95
C VAL A 67 -24.73 21.38 30.00
N GLY A 68 -24.68 22.05 31.16
CA GLY A 68 -25.21 23.40 31.33
C GLY A 68 -24.45 24.45 30.50
N HIS A 69 -23.12 24.32 30.43
CA HIS A 69 -22.29 25.21 29.61
C HIS A 69 -22.55 25.05 28.11
N PHE A 70 -22.74 23.82 27.63
CA PHE A 70 -23.08 23.55 26.24
C PHE A 70 -24.49 24.06 25.89
N ARG A 71 -25.46 23.87 26.77
CA ARG A 71 -26.81 24.43 26.61
C ARG A 71 -26.77 25.96 26.47
N GLU A 72 -25.95 26.61 27.28
CA GLU A 72 -25.79 28.07 27.23
C GLU A 72 -25.04 28.54 25.98
N TYR A 73 -24.03 27.79 25.52
CA TYR A 73 -23.39 28.01 24.22
C TYR A 73 -24.40 27.91 23.07
N ALA A 74 -25.22 26.86 23.06
CA ALA A 74 -26.26 26.65 22.08
C ALA A 74 -27.27 27.81 22.08
N ARG A 75 -27.66 28.34 23.25
CA ARG A 75 -28.51 29.54 23.36
C ARG A 75 -27.91 30.73 22.63
N VAL A 76 -26.65 31.07 22.91
CA VAL A 76 -25.95 32.19 22.26
C VAL A 76 -25.89 32.01 20.74
N VAL A 77 -25.64 30.78 20.28
CA VAL A 77 -25.58 30.44 18.86
C VAL A 77 -26.96 30.57 18.19
N PHE A 78 -28.02 30.05 18.82
CA PHE A 78 -29.38 30.13 18.27
C PHE A 78 -29.89 31.57 18.24
N GLU A 79 -29.58 32.39 19.25
CA GLU A 79 -29.89 33.83 19.23
C GLU A 79 -29.15 34.57 18.12
N ALA A 80 -27.89 34.20 17.85
CA ALA A 80 -27.07 34.88 16.86
C ALA A 80 -27.43 34.54 15.41
N PHE A 81 -27.88 33.31 15.13
CA PHE A 81 -28.03 32.81 13.76
C PHE A 81 -29.37 32.12 13.44
N GLY A 82 -30.20 31.81 14.45
CA GLY A 82 -31.45 31.06 14.30
C GLY A 82 -32.55 31.79 13.52
N ASP A 83 -32.40 33.09 13.30
CA ASP A 83 -33.29 33.87 12.45
C ASP A 83 -33.27 33.40 10.98
N ARG A 84 -32.13 32.85 10.51
CA ARG A 84 -31.93 32.43 9.10
C ARG A 84 -31.34 31.03 8.90
N VAL A 85 -30.89 30.36 9.97
CA VAL A 85 -30.38 28.98 9.90
C VAL A 85 -31.48 27.99 10.27
N LYS A 86 -31.74 27.02 9.39
CA LYS A 86 -32.80 26.00 9.55
C LYS A 86 -32.29 24.60 9.83
N TRP A 87 -30.98 24.34 9.68
CA TRP A 87 -30.40 23.02 9.86
C TRP A 87 -29.36 23.04 10.97
N TRP A 88 -29.62 22.26 12.03
CA TRP A 88 -28.79 22.21 13.22
C TRP A 88 -28.33 20.78 13.53
N THR A 89 -27.05 20.63 13.81
CA THR A 89 -26.45 19.40 14.33
C THR A 89 -25.79 19.72 15.66
N THR A 90 -26.14 19.04 16.75
CA THR A 90 -25.54 19.33 18.06
C THR A 90 -24.09 18.85 18.13
N PHE A 91 -23.85 17.57 17.81
CA PHE A 91 -22.55 16.93 17.89
C PHE A 91 -22.23 16.24 16.56
N ASN A 92 -20.97 16.35 16.11
CA ASN A 92 -20.39 15.46 15.11
C ASN A 92 -19.66 14.31 15.81
N GLU A 93 -19.93 13.08 15.39
CA GLU A 93 -19.20 11.85 15.76
C GLU A 93 -18.78 11.82 17.25
N PRO A 94 -19.73 11.70 18.19
CA PRO A 94 -19.43 11.69 19.62
C PRO A 94 -18.37 10.66 20.05
N SER A 95 -18.24 9.55 19.30
CA SER A 95 -17.22 8.53 19.55
C SER A 95 -15.81 9.13 19.54
N GLN A 96 -15.53 10.08 18.63
CA GLN A 96 -14.24 10.74 18.50
C GLN A 96 -13.92 11.61 19.71
N THR A 97 -14.94 12.22 20.31
CA THR A 97 -14.81 13.05 21.52
C THR A 97 -14.73 12.22 22.81
N CYS A 98 -15.32 11.03 22.83
CA CYS A 98 -15.46 10.25 24.05
C CYS A 98 -14.59 8.99 24.07
N MET A 99 -14.72 8.12 23.09
CA MET A 99 -13.95 6.88 23.02
C MET A 99 -12.51 7.18 22.61
N PHE A 100 -12.28 7.81 21.46
CA PHE A 100 -10.93 8.05 20.95
C PHE A 100 -10.13 9.05 21.81
N SER A 101 -10.80 9.95 22.53
CA SER A 101 -10.14 10.90 23.41
C SER A 101 -9.78 10.41 24.81
N TYR A 102 -10.57 9.48 25.37
CA TYR A 102 -10.40 9.03 26.76
C TYR A 102 -10.04 7.54 26.91
N GLU A 103 -10.31 6.71 25.90
CA GLU A 103 -9.99 5.27 25.89
C GLU A 103 -8.64 5.01 25.19
N TYR A 104 -8.42 5.64 24.02
CA TYR A 104 -7.37 5.21 23.07
C TYR A 104 -6.20 6.18 22.89
N ASP A 105 -6.14 7.30 23.61
CA ASP A 105 -5.21 8.40 23.33
C ASP A 105 -5.06 8.61 21.81
N ALA A 106 -6.16 8.83 21.10
CA ALA A 106 -6.20 8.97 19.64
C ALA A 106 -6.65 10.38 19.22
N MET A 107 -7.49 11.03 20.03
CA MET A 107 -8.01 12.38 19.80
C MET A 107 -7.82 13.26 21.04
N ALA A 108 -7.89 14.58 20.91
CA ALA A 108 -7.74 15.49 22.04
C ALA A 108 -8.85 15.24 23.11
N PRO A 109 -8.56 15.24 24.42
CA PRO A 109 -7.29 15.59 25.08
C PRO A 109 -6.17 14.53 25.09
N GLY A 110 -6.38 13.32 24.58
CA GLY A 110 -5.34 12.29 24.47
C GLY A 110 -5.07 11.55 25.79
N TYR A 111 -6.14 11.07 26.45
CA TYR A 111 -6.02 10.26 27.65
C TYR A 111 -6.22 8.77 27.36
N GLU A 112 -5.66 7.93 28.23
CA GLU A 112 -5.74 6.46 28.14
C GLU A 112 -6.26 5.89 29.48
N PHE A 113 -7.53 6.19 29.80
CA PHE A 113 -8.19 5.74 31.02
C PHE A 113 -9.33 4.77 30.67
N PRO A 114 -9.06 3.49 30.45
CA PRO A 114 -10.02 2.60 29.82
C PRO A 114 -11.23 2.27 30.70
N GLY A 115 -12.41 2.18 30.07
CA GLY A 115 -13.60 1.53 30.60
C GLY A 115 -14.45 2.34 31.59
N ILE A 116 -14.16 3.62 31.85
CA ILE A 116 -15.02 4.49 32.70
C ILE A 116 -15.29 5.86 32.04
N PRO A 117 -14.27 6.66 31.69
CA PRO A 117 -14.49 8.04 31.26
C PRO A 117 -15.14 8.15 29.88
N CYS A 118 -14.93 7.17 28.98
CA CYS A 118 -15.66 7.10 27.71
C CYS A 118 -17.18 6.97 27.95
N TYR A 119 -17.61 6.17 28.92
CA TYR A 119 -19.02 6.04 29.31
C TYR A 119 -19.58 7.31 29.96
N LEU A 120 -18.84 7.95 30.86
CA LEU A 120 -19.22 9.23 31.46
C LEU A 120 -19.33 10.34 30.41
N CYS A 121 -18.36 10.42 29.49
CA CYS A 121 -18.35 11.38 28.40
C CYS A 121 -19.58 11.21 27.51
N THR A 122 -19.82 10.00 26.99
CA THR A 122 -20.97 9.75 26.11
C THR A 122 -22.29 10.05 26.79
N HIS A 123 -22.42 9.68 28.07
CA HIS A 123 -23.61 10.00 28.85
C HIS A 123 -23.87 11.51 28.91
N ASN A 124 -22.86 12.31 29.26
CA ASN A 124 -22.99 13.76 29.31
C ASN A 124 -23.22 14.39 27.92
N VAL A 125 -22.60 13.86 26.85
CA VAL A 125 -22.84 14.31 25.47
C VAL A 125 -24.30 14.09 25.05
N LEU A 126 -24.87 12.94 25.37
CA LEU A 126 -26.29 12.66 25.08
C LEU A 126 -27.21 13.60 25.86
N LEU A 127 -26.94 13.85 27.14
CA LEU A 127 -27.71 14.82 27.93
C LEU A 127 -27.57 16.25 27.38
N ALA A 128 -26.36 16.65 26.97
CA ALA A 128 -26.12 17.95 26.36
C ALA A 128 -26.85 18.11 25.02
N HIS A 129 -26.94 17.05 24.22
CA HIS A 129 -27.77 17.00 23.02
C HIS A 129 -29.24 17.24 23.36
N ALA A 130 -29.80 16.47 24.30
CA ALA A 130 -31.20 16.59 24.70
C ALA A 130 -31.53 18.01 25.21
N GLU A 131 -30.67 18.59 26.04
CA GLU A 131 -30.84 19.96 26.56
C GLU A 131 -30.81 21.02 25.46
N ALA A 132 -29.91 20.88 24.47
CA ALA A 132 -29.85 21.80 23.34
C ALA A 132 -31.08 21.69 22.43
N VAL A 133 -31.58 20.48 22.21
CA VAL A 133 -32.80 20.21 21.43
C VAL A 133 -34.04 20.76 22.13
N GLU A 134 -34.18 20.49 23.42
CA GLU A 134 -35.28 21.02 24.24
C GLU A 134 -35.27 22.55 24.22
N LEU A 135 -34.10 23.17 24.40
CA LEU A 135 -33.93 24.62 24.31
C LEU A 135 -34.37 25.14 22.94
N TYR A 136 -33.88 24.55 21.85
CA TYR A 136 -34.23 24.95 20.49
C TYR A 136 -35.74 24.86 20.25
N ARG A 137 -36.34 23.71 20.57
CA ARG A 137 -37.77 23.46 20.38
C ARG A 137 -38.65 24.39 21.19
N LYS A 138 -38.29 24.69 22.44
CA LYS A 138 -39.10 25.55 23.33
C LYS A 138 -38.96 27.05 23.07
N GLN A 139 -37.77 27.52 22.66
CA GLN A 139 -37.49 28.96 22.59
C GLN A 139 -37.27 29.49 21.18
N PHE A 140 -36.80 28.66 20.25
CA PHE A 140 -36.38 29.11 18.92
C PHE A 140 -37.22 28.51 17.79
N ASN A 141 -37.93 27.40 18.05
CA ASN A 141 -38.81 26.72 17.09
C ASN A 141 -40.31 26.89 17.41
N THR A 142 -40.68 27.92 18.18
CA THR A 142 -42.06 28.23 18.54
C THR A 142 -42.65 29.32 17.64
N LYS A 143 -43.97 29.23 17.41
CA LYS A 143 -44.75 30.20 16.62
C LYS A 143 -44.69 31.58 17.28
N GLN A 144 -44.20 32.60 16.58
CA GLN A 144 -44.32 33.99 17.03
C GLN A 144 -45.76 34.50 16.79
N GLU A 145 -46.27 35.38 17.67
CA GLU A 145 -47.59 36.00 17.50
C GLU A 145 -47.68 36.74 16.15
N GLY A 146 -48.71 36.43 15.36
CA GLY A 146 -48.96 37.04 14.04
C GLY A 146 -48.57 36.20 12.82
N MET A 147 -47.85 35.08 12.98
CA MET A 147 -47.46 34.20 11.87
C MET A 147 -48.64 33.37 11.32
N THR A 148 -48.81 33.36 9.99
CA THR A 148 -49.79 32.53 9.28
C THR A 148 -49.29 31.08 9.16
N LYS A 149 -50.17 30.15 8.75
CA LYS A 149 -49.79 28.74 8.57
C LYS A 149 -48.65 28.55 7.56
N PHE A 150 -48.62 29.38 6.50
CA PHE A 150 -47.56 29.36 5.49
C PHE A 150 -46.23 29.88 6.07
N ASP A 151 -46.27 30.92 6.90
CA ASP A 151 -45.06 31.44 7.57
C ASP A 151 -44.45 30.42 8.55
N ILE A 152 -45.26 29.51 9.10
CA ILE A 152 -44.77 28.49 10.07
C ILE A 152 -43.99 27.38 9.37
N GLU A 153 -44.43 26.93 8.19
CA GLU A 153 -43.73 25.87 7.43
C GLU A 153 -42.37 26.36 6.91
N ASP A 154 -42.29 27.61 6.43
CA ASP A 154 -41.01 28.22 5.99
C ASP A 154 -40.08 28.62 7.17
N TYR A 155 -40.63 28.81 8.38
CA TYR A 155 -39.84 29.22 9.55
C TYR A 155 -39.26 28.05 10.34
N LYS A 156 -39.85 26.85 10.28
CA LYS A 156 -39.46 25.73 11.14
C LYS A 156 -38.10 25.15 10.73
N GLY A 157 -37.10 25.26 11.60
CA GLY A 157 -35.84 24.53 11.45
C GLY A 157 -35.90 23.13 12.07
N ILE A 158 -34.92 22.30 11.73
CA ILE A 158 -34.72 20.95 12.26
C ILE A 158 -33.39 20.84 13.00
N ILE A 159 -33.36 20.00 14.02
CA ILE A 159 -32.19 19.76 14.86
C ILE A 159 -31.98 18.27 15.10
N GLY A 160 -30.72 17.85 15.10
CA GLY A 160 -30.37 16.45 15.34
C GLY A 160 -28.92 16.25 15.75
N ILE A 161 -28.50 14.99 15.75
CA ILE A 161 -27.12 14.56 16.03
C ILE A 161 -26.58 13.74 14.87
N THR A 162 -25.27 13.82 14.63
CA THR A 162 -24.54 13.01 13.66
C THR A 162 -23.62 12.06 14.40
N VAL A 163 -23.70 10.77 14.10
CA VAL A 163 -22.84 9.72 14.69
C VAL A 163 -22.06 9.04 13.56
N ASP A 164 -20.81 8.64 13.81
CA ASP A 164 -20.06 7.78 12.88
C ASP A 164 -20.35 6.31 13.13
N SER A 165 -20.48 5.55 12.05
CA SER A 165 -20.43 4.10 12.15
C SER A 165 -19.97 3.48 10.84
N SER A 166 -19.34 2.32 10.97
CA SER A 166 -19.02 1.43 9.85
C SER A 166 -19.91 0.21 9.92
N TRP A 167 -20.21 -0.38 8.76
CA TRP A 167 -20.83 -1.70 8.77
C TRP A 167 -19.89 -2.70 9.47
N SER A 168 -20.44 -3.43 10.42
CA SER A 168 -19.75 -4.54 11.08
C SER A 168 -20.11 -5.81 10.33
N ALA A 169 -19.42 -6.14 9.24
CA ALA A 169 -19.73 -7.32 8.45
C ALA A 169 -19.43 -8.60 9.26
N PRO A 170 -20.34 -9.56 9.36
CA PRO A 170 -20.03 -10.83 10.00
C PRO A 170 -18.94 -11.56 9.21
N ARG A 171 -17.96 -12.17 9.88
CA ARG A 171 -16.89 -12.94 9.23
C ARG A 171 -17.40 -14.15 8.44
N SER A 172 -18.53 -14.72 8.84
CA SER A 172 -19.22 -15.82 8.17
C SER A 172 -20.73 -15.79 8.50
N ASP A 173 -21.52 -16.64 7.85
CA ASP A 173 -22.95 -16.80 8.15
C ASP A 173 -23.21 -17.65 9.42
N SER A 174 -22.19 -17.89 10.24
CA SER A 174 -22.36 -18.59 11.52
C SER A 174 -23.13 -17.71 12.50
N ALA A 175 -23.95 -18.35 13.35
CA ALA A 175 -24.72 -17.64 14.37
C ALA A 175 -23.83 -16.80 15.31
N GLU A 176 -22.61 -17.26 15.60
CA GLU A 176 -21.64 -16.57 16.45
C GLU A 176 -21.08 -15.30 15.79
N ASP A 177 -20.73 -15.35 14.50
CA ASP A 177 -20.24 -14.18 13.78
C ASP A 177 -21.37 -13.17 13.51
N LEU A 178 -22.61 -13.64 13.30
CA LEU A 178 -23.81 -12.80 13.21
C LEU A 178 -24.13 -12.10 14.54
N GLU A 179 -24.03 -12.81 15.66
CA GLU A 179 -24.18 -12.22 17.00
C GLU A 179 -23.07 -11.20 17.28
N ALA A 180 -21.83 -11.47 16.86
CA ALA A 180 -20.72 -10.53 16.98
C ALA A 180 -20.92 -9.27 16.13
N SER A 181 -21.47 -9.41 14.93
CA SER A 181 -21.89 -8.31 14.05
C SER A 181 -22.90 -7.40 14.76
N GLU A 182 -24.00 -7.98 15.25
CA GLU A 182 -25.05 -7.24 15.95
C GLU A 182 -24.53 -6.57 17.23
N LEU A 183 -23.77 -7.30 18.05
CA LEU A 183 -23.15 -6.76 19.27
C LEU A 183 -22.23 -5.57 18.96
N SER A 184 -21.45 -5.66 17.88
CA SER A 184 -20.57 -4.57 17.44
C SER A 184 -21.37 -3.33 17.02
N LEU A 185 -22.46 -3.49 16.27
CA LEU A 185 -23.31 -2.36 15.85
C LEU A 185 -24.00 -1.70 17.04
N GLN A 186 -24.48 -2.50 18.01
CA GLN A 186 -25.10 -1.98 19.23
C GLN A 186 -24.11 -1.17 20.08
N PHE A 187 -22.85 -1.60 20.18
CA PHE A 187 -21.82 -0.87 20.93
C PHE A 187 -21.29 0.39 20.24
N HIS A 188 -21.33 0.46 18.90
CA HIS A 188 -20.85 1.63 18.15
C HIS A 188 -21.98 2.60 17.77
N LEU A 189 -23.00 2.15 17.06
CA LEU A 189 -24.11 3.00 16.60
C LEU A 189 -25.25 3.02 17.62
N GLY A 190 -25.64 1.85 18.13
CA GLY A 190 -26.71 1.71 19.11
C GLY A 190 -26.46 2.54 20.36
N TRP A 191 -25.24 2.58 20.88
CA TRP A 191 -24.87 3.32 22.08
C TRP A 191 -25.32 4.79 22.06
N TYR A 192 -25.28 5.43 20.89
CA TYR A 192 -25.72 6.82 20.71
C TYR A 192 -27.16 6.93 20.19
N MET A 193 -27.59 6.03 19.30
CA MET A 193 -28.87 6.15 18.59
C MET A 193 -30.05 5.47 19.30
N HIS A 194 -29.82 4.41 20.09
CA HIS A 194 -30.89 3.77 20.88
C HIS A 194 -31.60 4.74 21.84
N PRO A 195 -30.87 5.59 22.61
CA PRO A 195 -31.51 6.57 23.49
C PRO A 195 -32.46 7.54 22.76
N ILE A 196 -32.26 7.76 21.46
CA ILE A 196 -33.00 8.73 20.66
C ILE A 196 -34.14 8.05 19.88
N TYR A 197 -33.86 6.95 19.19
CA TYR A 197 -34.75 6.33 18.21
C TYR A 197 -35.47 5.09 18.70
N SER A 198 -34.93 4.39 19.70
CA SER A 198 -35.56 3.17 20.16
C SER A 198 -36.83 3.44 20.96
N LYS A 199 -37.67 2.42 21.08
CA LYS A 199 -38.92 2.50 21.83
C LYS A 199 -38.69 2.71 23.33
N THR A 200 -37.53 2.28 23.85
CA THR A 200 -37.18 2.43 25.28
C THR A 200 -36.57 3.79 25.61
N GLY A 201 -35.93 4.47 24.65
CA GLY A 201 -35.22 5.73 24.89
C GLY A 201 -34.00 5.62 25.82
N ASN A 202 -33.51 4.40 26.05
CA ASN A 202 -32.36 4.11 26.92
C ASN A 202 -31.22 3.49 26.10
N TYR A 203 -30.07 3.21 26.71
CA TYR A 203 -28.98 2.46 26.07
C TYR A 203 -29.44 1.07 25.59
N PRO A 204 -28.74 0.46 24.61
CA PRO A 204 -29.02 -0.92 24.21
C PRO A 204 -29.02 -1.87 25.41
N GLN A 205 -30.05 -2.71 25.54
CA GLN A 205 -30.19 -3.61 26.70
C GLN A 205 -28.98 -4.56 26.84
N VAL A 206 -28.46 -5.04 25.71
CA VAL A 206 -27.26 -5.89 25.67
C VAL A 206 -26.04 -5.20 26.29
N MET A 207 -25.90 -3.89 26.09
CA MET A 207 -24.81 -3.10 26.65
C MET A 207 -24.98 -2.90 28.16
N ILE A 208 -26.20 -2.59 28.60
CA ILE A 208 -26.55 -2.45 30.03
C ILE A 208 -26.24 -3.76 30.78
N ASP A 209 -26.79 -4.88 30.33
CA ASP A 209 -26.66 -6.17 31.01
C ASP A 209 -25.21 -6.61 31.07
N ARG A 210 -24.47 -6.47 29.97
CA ARG A 210 -23.08 -6.89 29.86
C ARG A 210 -22.16 -6.05 30.75
N ILE A 211 -22.26 -4.73 30.71
CA ILE A 211 -21.38 -3.86 31.52
C ILE A 211 -21.75 -3.97 33.00
N ASN A 212 -23.03 -4.16 33.36
CA ASN A 212 -23.44 -4.42 34.74
C ASN A 212 -22.80 -5.71 35.30
N ALA A 213 -22.86 -6.80 34.53
CA ALA A 213 -22.28 -8.08 34.91
C ALA A 213 -20.75 -7.97 35.08
N LEU A 214 -20.08 -7.37 34.10
CA LEU A 214 -18.62 -7.19 34.11
C LEU A 214 -18.18 -6.25 35.24
N SER A 215 -18.90 -5.16 35.49
CA SER A 215 -18.58 -4.23 36.58
C SER A 215 -18.62 -4.93 37.93
N LYS A 216 -19.62 -5.79 38.16
CA LYS A 216 -19.72 -6.59 39.38
C LYS A 216 -18.58 -7.61 39.52
N GLU A 217 -18.23 -8.28 38.42
CA GLU A 217 -17.11 -9.23 38.37
C GLU A 217 -15.76 -8.55 38.67
N GLN A 218 -15.58 -7.34 38.15
CA GLN A 218 -14.38 -6.51 38.32
C GLN A 218 -14.32 -5.80 39.68
N GLY A 219 -15.31 -6.00 40.56
CA GLY A 219 -15.32 -5.47 41.93
C GLY A 219 -15.82 -4.03 42.07
N PHE A 220 -16.47 -3.46 41.05
CA PHE A 220 -17.10 -2.15 41.18
C PHE A 220 -18.40 -2.25 41.98
N ALA A 221 -18.61 -1.29 42.88
CA ALA A 221 -19.82 -1.22 43.69
C ALA A 221 -21.08 -0.88 42.87
N ASN A 222 -20.90 -0.19 41.74
CA ASN A 222 -21.95 0.21 40.79
C ASN A 222 -21.46 -0.07 39.36
N SER A 223 -22.38 -0.06 38.40
CA SER A 223 -22.03 -0.17 36.98
C SER A 223 -21.11 0.95 36.53
N ARG A 224 -20.16 0.63 35.65
CA ARG A 224 -19.34 1.63 34.95
C ARG A 224 -20.13 2.40 33.89
N LEU A 225 -21.22 1.83 33.37
CA LEU A 225 -22.16 2.53 32.48
C LEU A 225 -23.13 3.37 33.32
N PRO A 226 -23.19 4.70 33.14
CA PRO A 226 -24.15 5.54 33.85
C PRO A 226 -25.61 5.19 33.51
N VAL A 227 -26.53 5.53 34.40
CA VAL A 227 -27.96 5.24 34.26
C VAL A 227 -28.70 6.54 34.00
N PHE A 228 -29.54 6.58 32.96
CA PHE A 228 -30.48 7.68 32.75
C PHE A 228 -31.64 7.60 33.74
N THR A 229 -32.02 8.73 34.29
CA THR A 229 -33.28 8.93 35.01
C THR A 229 -34.46 8.91 34.03
N GLU A 230 -35.67 8.73 34.54
CA GLU A 230 -36.90 8.75 33.71
C GLU A 230 -37.08 10.08 32.97
N GLU A 231 -36.72 11.20 33.60
CA GLU A 231 -36.76 12.53 32.97
C GLU A 231 -35.77 12.63 31.80
N GLU A 232 -34.55 12.11 31.96
CA GLU A 232 -33.53 12.12 30.91
C GLU A 232 -33.91 11.23 29.73
N ILE A 233 -34.50 10.05 30.00
CA ILE A 233 -35.03 9.16 28.96
C ILE A 233 -36.11 9.88 28.14
N GLU A 234 -37.05 10.56 28.81
CA GLU A 234 -38.13 11.29 28.13
C GLU A 234 -37.59 12.45 27.29
N LYS A 235 -36.53 13.13 27.75
CA LYS A 235 -35.88 14.20 26.98
C LYS A 235 -35.11 13.66 25.77
N LEU A 236 -34.46 12.50 25.87
CA LEU A 236 -33.65 11.90 24.80
C LEU A 236 -34.52 11.29 23.71
N LYS A 237 -35.62 10.64 24.08
CA LYS A 237 -36.47 9.96 23.12
C LYS A 237 -37.08 10.94 22.11
N GLY A 238 -36.79 10.73 20.82
CA GLY A 238 -37.22 11.61 19.75
C GLY A 238 -36.54 12.99 19.75
N SER A 239 -35.37 13.13 20.39
CA SER A 239 -34.59 14.37 20.41
C SER A 239 -33.82 14.67 19.11
N SER A 240 -34.07 13.93 18.03
CA SER A 240 -33.49 14.22 16.71
C SER A 240 -34.57 14.19 15.63
N ASP A 241 -34.63 15.25 14.81
CA ASP A 241 -35.58 15.39 13.71
C ASP A 241 -35.13 14.63 12.44
N PHE A 242 -33.86 14.20 12.38
CA PHE A 242 -33.26 13.43 11.29
C PHE A 242 -32.18 12.49 11.82
N PHE A 243 -31.99 11.34 11.16
CA PHE A 243 -30.94 10.38 11.51
C PHE A 243 -29.65 10.75 10.77
N GLY A 244 -28.71 11.41 11.45
CA GLY A 244 -27.43 11.81 10.89
C GLY A 244 -26.39 10.69 11.01
N ILE A 245 -25.89 10.20 9.89
CA ILE A 245 -24.86 9.15 9.84
C ILE A 245 -23.64 9.62 9.05
N ASN A 246 -22.47 9.40 9.64
CA ASN A 246 -21.18 9.48 8.95
C ASN A 246 -20.66 8.07 8.73
N THR A 247 -20.14 7.78 7.54
CA THR A 247 -19.55 6.47 7.27
C THR A 247 -18.48 6.55 6.21
N TYR A 248 -17.52 5.62 6.25
CA TYR A 248 -16.30 5.68 5.44
C TYR A 248 -15.86 4.32 4.93
N THR A 249 -15.90 3.31 5.80
CA THR A 249 -15.33 1.98 5.57
C THR A 249 -16.23 0.90 6.19
N THR A 250 -15.75 -0.34 6.19
CA THR A 250 -16.37 -1.51 6.81
C THR A 250 -15.33 -2.26 7.61
N SER A 251 -15.74 -3.00 8.64
CA SER A 251 -14.89 -3.94 9.37
C SER A 251 -15.55 -5.31 9.35
N ILE A 252 -14.78 -6.36 9.04
CA ILE A 252 -15.20 -7.75 9.19
C ILE A 252 -15.00 -8.12 10.65
N VAL A 253 -16.08 -8.46 11.35
CA VAL A 253 -16.10 -8.70 12.78
C VAL A 253 -16.38 -10.15 13.14
N TYR A 254 -15.81 -10.57 14.27
CA TYR A 254 -16.02 -11.87 14.89
C TYR A 254 -15.82 -11.75 16.41
N LYS A 255 -16.24 -12.77 17.14
CA LYS A 255 -16.17 -12.79 18.61
C LYS A 255 -14.73 -12.86 19.13
N ASN A 256 -14.44 -12.13 20.20
CA ASN A 256 -13.19 -12.27 20.95
C ASN A 256 -13.34 -13.32 22.06
N ASP A 257 -13.21 -14.60 21.74
CA ASP A 257 -13.39 -15.65 22.75
C ASP A 257 -12.33 -15.57 23.86
N ASN A 258 -12.77 -15.63 25.12
CA ASN A 258 -11.92 -15.59 26.32
C ASN A 258 -10.88 -14.45 26.32
N ASN A 259 -11.20 -13.31 25.71
CA ASN A 259 -10.29 -12.18 25.57
C ASN A 259 -8.93 -12.54 24.92
N THR A 260 -8.93 -13.39 23.89
CA THR A 260 -7.71 -13.77 23.13
C THR A 260 -6.88 -12.58 22.61
N ALA A 261 -7.52 -11.44 22.36
CA ALA A 261 -6.83 -10.20 21.98
C ALA A 261 -6.16 -9.44 23.14
N ASN A 262 -6.24 -9.96 24.37
CA ASN A 262 -5.67 -9.35 25.57
C ASN A 262 -6.11 -7.89 25.79
N PHE A 263 -7.39 -7.59 25.56
CA PHE A 263 -7.94 -6.28 25.89
C PHE A 263 -7.76 -5.98 27.38
N ARG A 264 -7.49 -4.71 27.70
CA ARG A 264 -7.36 -4.27 29.10
C ARG A 264 -8.67 -4.55 29.84
N VAL A 265 -8.57 -4.90 31.12
CA VAL A 265 -9.74 -5.17 31.96
C VAL A 265 -9.68 -4.25 33.17
N PRO A 266 -10.60 -3.28 33.32
CA PRO A 266 -11.71 -2.95 32.41
C PRO A 266 -11.28 -2.17 31.14
N SER A 267 -12.08 -2.27 30.06
CA SER A 267 -12.00 -1.41 28.86
C SER A 267 -13.29 -1.50 28.02
N PHE A 268 -13.51 -0.52 27.13
CA PHE A 268 -14.59 -0.58 26.13
C PHE A 268 -14.48 -1.82 25.25
N ASP A 269 -13.27 -2.15 24.77
CA ASP A 269 -13.07 -3.31 23.89
C ASP A 269 -13.37 -4.65 24.57
N HIS A 270 -12.99 -4.77 25.85
CA HIS A 270 -13.35 -5.94 26.65
C HIS A 270 -14.87 -6.03 26.86
N ASP A 271 -15.52 -4.89 27.08
CA ASP A 271 -16.97 -4.82 27.25
C ASP A 271 -17.70 -5.14 25.93
N ARG A 272 -17.19 -4.71 24.77
CA ARG A 272 -17.74 -5.02 23.44
C ARG A 272 -17.49 -6.47 23.02
N ASN A 273 -16.32 -7.02 23.35
CA ASN A 273 -15.93 -8.42 23.13
C ASN A 273 -15.99 -8.92 21.68
N THR A 274 -15.68 -8.04 20.73
CA THR A 274 -15.55 -8.41 19.32
C THR A 274 -14.22 -7.91 18.76
N LEU A 275 -13.70 -8.60 17.75
CA LEU A 275 -12.53 -8.21 16.98
C LEU A 275 -12.95 -7.83 15.57
N GLY A 276 -12.12 -7.03 14.90
CA GLY A 276 -12.37 -6.55 13.57
C GLY A 276 -11.09 -6.52 12.73
N TYR A 277 -11.22 -6.79 11.44
CA TYR A 277 -10.19 -6.55 10.44
C TYR A 277 -10.82 -6.07 9.13
N GLN A 278 -10.02 -5.51 8.23
CA GLN A 278 -10.46 -5.17 6.88
C GLN A 278 -9.85 -6.13 5.88
N ASP A 279 -10.60 -6.49 4.85
CA ASP A 279 -10.10 -7.40 3.83
C ASP A 279 -8.89 -6.78 3.10
N PRO A 280 -7.73 -7.45 3.03
CA PRO A 280 -6.57 -6.97 2.31
C PRO A 280 -6.83 -6.66 0.83
N SER A 281 -7.82 -7.32 0.21
CA SER A 281 -8.23 -7.12 -1.19
C SER A 281 -9.03 -5.83 -1.44
N TRP A 282 -9.63 -5.23 -0.42
CA TRP A 282 -10.35 -3.97 -0.61
C TRP A 282 -9.37 -2.82 -0.92
N PRO A 283 -9.72 -1.92 -1.87
CA PRO A 283 -8.86 -0.80 -2.22
C PRO A 283 -8.50 0.07 -1.01
N SER A 284 -7.23 0.43 -0.90
CA SER A 284 -6.71 1.33 0.14
C SER A 284 -6.88 2.79 -0.26
N SER A 285 -6.84 3.67 0.74
CA SER A 285 -6.87 5.13 0.57
C SER A 285 -5.60 5.79 1.12
N GLY A 286 -5.55 7.12 1.16
CA GLY A 286 -4.48 7.86 1.83
C GLY A 286 -4.40 7.56 3.34
N SER A 287 -5.51 7.11 3.94
CA SER A 287 -5.60 6.78 5.37
C SER A 287 -5.50 5.27 5.59
N GLY A 288 -4.60 4.85 6.48
CA GLY A 288 -4.38 3.42 6.76
C GLY A 288 -5.58 2.67 7.38
N TRP A 289 -6.53 3.40 7.97
CA TRP A 289 -7.75 2.85 8.58
C TRP A 289 -8.94 2.75 7.61
N LEU A 290 -8.85 3.38 6.42
CA LEU A 290 -9.96 3.52 5.48
C LEU A 290 -9.70 2.66 4.24
N LYS A 291 -10.57 1.67 4.04
CA LYS A 291 -10.66 0.86 2.83
C LYS A 291 -12.01 1.02 2.15
N VAL A 292 -12.01 0.90 0.83
CA VAL A 292 -13.19 1.15 0.00
C VAL A 292 -14.06 -0.12 -0.06
N TYR A 293 -15.24 -0.07 0.55
CA TYR A 293 -16.23 -1.15 0.50
C TYR A 293 -17.67 -0.59 0.46
N PRO A 294 -18.16 -0.17 -0.71
CA PRO A 294 -19.44 0.55 -0.86
C PRO A 294 -20.64 -0.24 -0.34
N LYS A 295 -20.64 -1.56 -0.49
CA LYS A 295 -21.71 -2.44 0.04
C LYS A 295 -21.89 -2.31 1.55
N GLY A 296 -20.86 -1.90 2.28
CA GLY A 296 -20.97 -1.59 3.70
C GLY A 296 -22.02 -0.52 4.00
N LEU A 297 -22.03 0.59 3.24
CA LEU A 297 -23.02 1.64 3.42
C LEU A 297 -24.45 1.12 3.14
N TYR A 298 -24.63 0.32 2.10
CA TYR A 298 -25.91 -0.34 1.82
C TYR A 298 -26.40 -1.17 3.02
N TYR A 299 -25.57 -2.05 3.57
CA TYR A 299 -25.96 -2.89 4.71
C TYR A 299 -26.22 -2.08 5.98
N LEU A 300 -25.41 -1.05 6.24
CA LEU A 300 -25.60 -0.16 7.38
C LEU A 300 -26.93 0.59 7.31
N LEU A 301 -27.31 1.10 6.13
CA LEU A 301 -28.60 1.78 5.93
C LEU A 301 -29.78 0.83 6.14
N ASN A 302 -29.70 -0.40 5.62
CA ASN A 302 -30.72 -1.42 5.84
C ASN A 302 -30.84 -1.81 7.32
N TRP A 303 -29.72 -1.91 8.04
CA TRP A 303 -29.74 -2.16 9.49
C TRP A 303 -30.42 -1.01 10.24
N ILE A 304 -30.12 0.26 9.91
CA ILE A 304 -30.79 1.43 10.50
C ILE A 304 -32.30 1.39 10.23
N ARG A 305 -32.70 1.02 9.00
CA ARG A 305 -34.11 0.89 8.61
C ARG A 305 -34.82 -0.14 9.50
N GLU A 306 -34.21 -1.29 9.69
CA GLU A 306 -34.79 -2.41 10.45
C GLU A 306 -34.83 -2.13 11.96
N GLU A 307 -33.77 -1.56 12.51
CA GLU A 307 -33.65 -1.32 13.96
C GLU A 307 -34.52 -0.15 14.44
N TYR A 308 -34.65 0.89 13.62
CA TYR A 308 -35.27 2.16 14.02
C TYR A 308 -36.53 2.54 13.24
N ASP A 309 -37.21 1.56 12.65
CA ASP A 309 -38.47 1.74 11.93
C ASP A 309 -38.36 2.77 10.76
N SER A 310 -37.26 2.72 9.99
CA SER A 310 -36.94 3.58 8.82
C SER A 310 -37.07 5.08 9.07
N PRO A 311 -36.21 5.68 9.93
CA PRO A 311 -36.21 7.11 10.16
C PRO A 311 -35.73 7.88 8.91
N PRO A 312 -36.00 9.19 8.79
CA PRO A 312 -35.40 10.02 7.72
C PRO A 312 -33.88 10.11 7.88
N ILE A 313 -33.12 9.45 6.99
CA ILE A 313 -31.65 9.36 7.05
C ILE A 313 -31.01 10.46 6.20
N TYR A 314 -29.96 11.06 6.76
CA TYR A 314 -29.04 11.92 6.03
C TYR A 314 -27.63 11.38 6.22
N VAL A 315 -26.97 11.02 5.12
CA VAL A 315 -25.52 10.76 5.12
C VAL A 315 -24.84 12.12 5.26
N THR A 316 -24.45 12.48 6.47
CA THR A 316 -23.96 13.82 6.82
C THR A 316 -22.47 14.00 6.57
N GLU A 317 -21.76 12.91 6.28
CA GLU A 317 -20.35 12.86 5.90
C GLU A 317 -20.04 11.50 5.27
N ASN A 318 -19.48 11.50 4.05
CA ASN A 318 -18.89 10.32 3.43
C ASN A 318 -17.80 10.76 2.46
N GLY A 319 -16.66 10.08 2.44
CA GLY A 319 -15.52 10.51 1.63
C GLY A 319 -14.34 9.56 1.68
N VAL A 320 -13.30 9.88 0.91
CA VAL A 320 -12.06 9.11 0.87
C VAL A 320 -10.85 10.03 0.79
N SER A 321 -9.81 9.68 1.54
CA SER A 321 -8.54 10.39 1.52
C SER A 321 -7.67 9.98 0.34
N ASP A 322 -6.91 10.94 -0.15
CA ASP A 322 -5.68 10.70 -0.89
C ASP A 322 -4.51 11.33 -0.13
N LEU A 323 -3.31 11.21 -0.69
CA LEU A 323 -2.11 11.88 -0.17
C LEU A 323 -1.82 13.20 -0.90
N GLY A 324 -2.69 13.61 -1.83
CA GLY A 324 -2.58 14.80 -2.66
C GLY A 324 -2.85 14.55 -4.14
N GLY A 325 -2.75 15.62 -4.91
CA GLY A 325 -3.03 15.65 -6.34
C GLY A 325 -4.43 16.17 -6.67
N THR A 326 -4.65 16.54 -7.92
CA THR A 326 -5.94 17.09 -8.37
C THR A 326 -6.67 16.21 -9.40
N LYS A 327 -5.99 15.23 -10.04
CA LYS A 327 -6.66 14.17 -10.82
C LYS A 327 -6.92 12.95 -9.95
N ASP A 328 -7.96 13.05 -9.13
CA ASP A 328 -8.29 12.13 -8.03
C ASP A 328 -9.30 11.05 -8.43
N VAL A 329 -8.93 10.20 -9.40
CA VAL A 329 -9.81 9.16 -9.97
C VAL A 329 -10.37 8.21 -8.91
N ALA A 330 -9.56 7.80 -7.94
CA ALA A 330 -10.02 6.93 -6.86
C ALA A 330 -11.14 7.57 -6.01
N ARG A 331 -11.12 8.90 -5.83
CA ARG A 331 -12.20 9.64 -5.15
C ARG A 331 -13.46 9.70 -6.00
N VAL A 332 -13.32 9.85 -7.32
CA VAL A 332 -14.43 9.77 -8.26
C VAL A 332 -15.12 8.40 -8.17
N GLU A 333 -14.35 7.32 -8.27
CA GLU A 333 -14.85 5.94 -8.17
C GLU A 333 -15.51 5.66 -6.81
N TYR A 334 -14.92 6.17 -5.73
CA TYR A 334 -15.49 6.08 -4.39
C TYR A 334 -16.88 6.71 -4.32
N TYR A 335 -17.03 7.96 -4.75
CA TYR A 335 -18.34 8.62 -4.69
C TYR A 335 -19.38 7.98 -5.58
N ASN A 336 -19.01 7.56 -6.80
CA ASN A 336 -19.94 6.87 -7.69
C ASN A 336 -20.47 5.59 -7.03
N SER A 337 -19.56 4.73 -6.56
CA SER A 337 -19.95 3.44 -5.97
C SER A 337 -20.68 3.54 -4.62
N TYR A 338 -20.37 4.54 -3.80
CA TYR A 338 -21.11 4.77 -2.53
C TYR A 338 -22.49 5.38 -2.78
N LEU A 339 -22.64 6.26 -3.79
CA LEU A 339 -23.96 6.76 -4.18
C LEU A 339 -24.83 5.67 -4.82
N GLU A 340 -24.25 4.74 -5.59
CA GLU A 340 -24.95 3.53 -6.05
C GLU A 340 -25.46 2.71 -4.87
N ALA A 341 -24.63 2.46 -3.85
CA ALA A 341 -25.06 1.75 -2.64
C ALA A 341 -26.19 2.46 -1.87
N VAL A 342 -26.23 3.80 -1.91
CA VAL A 342 -27.35 4.59 -1.37
C VAL A 342 -28.62 4.37 -2.21
N LEU A 343 -28.51 4.40 -3.54
CA LEU A 343 -29.64 4.16 -4.44
C LEU A 343 -30.22 2.75 -4.21
N ASP A 344 -29.38 1.73 -4.13
CA ASP A 344 -29.80 0.36 -3.82
C ASP A 344 -30.56 0.30 -2.48
N ALA A 345 -30.07 0.98 -1.44
CA ALA A 345 -30.74 1.02 -0.14
C ALA A 345 -32.08 1.77 -0.19
N MET A 346 -32.19 2.82 -1.01
CA MET A 346 -33.44 3.54 -1.25
C MET A 346 -34.45 2.69 -2.01
N GLU A 347 -34.02 1.91 -2.99
CA GLU A 347 -34.86 0.94 -3.70
C GLU A 347 -35.44 -0.12 -2.74
N ASP A 348 -34.65 -0.54 -1.75
CA ASP A 348 -35.09 -1.43 -0.68
C ASP A 348 -35.91 -0.72 0.42
N GLY A 349 -36.21 0.57 0.28
CA GLY A 349 -37.13 1.31 1.14
C GLY A 349 -36.49 2.03 2.34
N CYS A 350 -35.17 2.22 2.35
CA CYS A 350 -34.53 3.14 3.29
C CYS A 350 -34.90 4.59 2.94
N ASP A 351 -35.33 5.39 3.92
CA ASP A 351 -35.70 6.80 3.72
C ASP A 351 -34.47 7.73 3.74
N VAL A 352 -33.56 7.55 2.77
CA VAL A 352 -32.39 8.43 2.62
C VAL A 352 -32.78 9.70 1.86
N ARG A 353 -32.62 10.85 2.52
CA ARG A 353 -33.08 12.15 2.00
C ARG A 353 -31.95 13.12 1.67
N GLY A 354 -30.72 12.83 2.07
CA GLY A 354 -29.58 13.69 1.76
C GLY A 354 -28.23 13.00 1.90
N TYR A 355 -27.26 13.56 1.18
CA TYR A 355 -25.89 13.09 1.11
C TYR A 355 -24.93 14.28 1.09
N VAL A 356 -23.98 14.30 2.02
CA VAL A 356 -22.97 15.34 2.17
C VAL A 356 -21.59 14.72 1.98
N ALA A 357 -20.99 14.99 0.83
CA ALA A 357 -19.64 14.56 0.52
C ALA A 357 -18.61 15.27 1.41
N TRP A 358 -17.62 14.51 1.88
CA TRP A 358 -16.52 14.99 2.69
C TRP A 358 -15.18 14.86 1.95
N SER A 359 -14.37 15.91 1.83
CA SER A 359 -14.57 17.27 2.34
C SER A 359 -14.63 18.30 1.20
N LEU A 360 -15.11 19.51 1.48
CA LEU A 360 -15.12 20.58 0.47
C LEU A 360 -13.68 20.90 0.03
N MET A 361 -12.73 20.98 0.96
CA MET A 361 -11.35 21.33 0.66
C MET A 361 -10.39 20.59 1.58
N ASP A 362 -9.16 20.39 1.11
CA ASP A 362 -8.09 19.83 1.93
C ASP A 362 -7.94 20.69 3.20
N ASN A 363 -7.87 20.03 4.35
CA ASN A 363 -7.81 20.69 5.64
C ASN A 363 -6.88 19.93 6.62
N PHE A 364 -6.99 20.24 7.92
CA PHE A 364 -6.19 19.60 8.96
C PHE A 364 -6.87 18.31 9.42
N GLU A 365 -6.36 17.17 8.97
CA GLU A 365 -6.88 15.83 9.23
C GLU A 365 -6.33 15.27 10.56
N TRP A 366 -6.58 16.03 11.63
CA TRP A 366 -6.38 15.59 13.02
C TRP A 366 -4.96 15.08 13.29
N ARG A 367 -4.79 13.81 13.68
CA ARG A 367 -3.47 13.22 13.95
C ARG A 367 -2.61 13.03 12.69
N ALA A 368 -3.22 12.95 11.51
CA ALA A 368 -2.47 12.94 10.25
C ALA A 368 -1.93 14.34 9.89
N GLY A 369 -2.38 15.39 10.58
CA GLY A 369 -1.95 16.75 10.29
C GLY A 369 -2.40 17.20 8.92
N LEU A 370 -1.47 17.52 8.01
CA LEU A 370 -1.77 18.02 6.66
C LEU A 370 -1.38 17.03 5.55
N THR A 371 -1.05 15.78 5.90
CA THR A 371 -0.55 14.78 4.95
C THR A 371 -1.68 14.06 4.21
N GLU A 372 -2.74 13.70 4.92
CA GLU A 372 -3.95 13.12 4.34
C GLU A 372 -4.89 14.23 3.85
N ARG A 373 -5.60 13.97 2.75
CA ARG A 373 -6.41 14.97 2.05
C ARG A 373 -7.75 14.38 1.61
N PHE A 374 -8.85 14.84 2.20
CA PHE A 374 -10.22 14.46 1.81
C PHE A 374 -10.88 15.43 0.81
N GLY A 375 -10.27 16.59 0.56
CA GLY A 375 -10.93 17.69 -0.13
C GLY A 375 -11.21 17.44 -1.60
N MET A 376 -12.40 17.82 -2.07
CA MET A 376 -12.69 17.99 -3.49
C MET A 376 -11.96 19.21 -4.09
N TYR A 377 -11.54 20.15 -3.26
CA TYR A 377 -10.67 21.26 -3.65
C TYR A 377 -9.30 21.10 -3.01
N TYR A 378 -8.27 21.03 -3.84
CA TYR A 378 -6.89 21.05 -3.39
C TYR A 378 -6.56 22.40 -2.75
N VAL A 379 -5.89 22.36 -1.60
CA VAL A 379 -5.34 23.56 -0.94
C VAL A 379 -3.83 23.49 -0.94
N ASP A 380 -3.21 24.49 -1.56
CA ASP A 380 -1.76 24.69 -1.46
C ASP A 380 -1.43 25.27 -0.09
N TYR A 381 -0.69 24.50 0.71
CA TYR A 381 -0.31 24.91 2.06
C TYR A 381 0.96 25.78 2.11
N GLU A 382 1.74 25.80 1.03
CA GLU A 382 2.94 26.63 0.90
C GLU A 382 2.59 28.01 0.33
N ASP A 383 1.52 28.12 -0.45
CA ASP A 383 0.99 29.42 -0.87
C ASP A 383 0.32 30.13 0.31
N SER A 384 0.86 31.29 0.69
CA SER A 384 0.27 32.20 1.69
C SER A 384 -1.20 32.56 1.42
N LYS A 385 -1.66 32.52 0.17
CA LYS A 385 -3.05 32.78 -0.23
C LYS A 385 -3.98 31.58 -0.01
N ARG A 386 -3.43 30.39 0.20
CA ARG A 386 -4.17 29.12 0.34
C ARG A 386 -5.17 28.94 -0.80
N THR A 387 -4.70 29.02 -2.03
CA THR A 387 -5.57 28.96 -3.21
C THR A 387 -6.32 27.61 -3.26
N ARG A 388 -7.61 27.63 -3.61
CA ARG A 388 -8.46 26.43 -3.75
C ARG A 388 -8.57 26.07 -5.22
N ILE A 389 -8.24 24.82 -5.56
CA ILE A 389 -8.20 24.33 -6.94
C ILE A 389 -9.14 23.12 -7.04
N ALA A 390 -10.13 23.19 -7.93
CA ALA A 390 -11.08 22.08 -8.09
C ALA A 390 -10.36 20.83 -8.63
N LYS A 391 -10.47 19.71 -7.89
CA LYS A 391 -10.03 18.40 -8.34
C LYS A 391 -11.04 17.80 -9.35
N SER A 392 -10.70 16.68 -10.00
CA SER A 392 -11.63 15.98 -10.90
C SER A 392 -12.93 15.61 -10.17
N SER A 393 -12.84 15.12 -8.94
CA SER A 393 -13.99 14.79 -8.09
C SER A 393 -14.94 15.97 -7.85
N ALA A 394 -14.45 17.20 -7.69
CA ALA A 394 -15.31 18.38 -7.55
C ALA A 394 -16.22 18.56 -8.77
N LYS A 395 -15.68 18.35 -9.97
CA LYS A 395 -16.42 18.50 -11.23
C LYS A 395 -17.37 17.35 -11.47
N VAL A 396 -16.99 16.12 -11.11
CA VAL A 396 -17.88 14.95 -11.18
C VAL A 396 -19.03 15.11 -10.20
N PHE A 397 -18.76 15.44 -8.94
CA PHE A 397 -19.79 15.62 -7.93
C PHE A 397 -20.73 16.79 -8.30
N ALA A 398 -20.20 17.88 -8.87
CA ALA A 398 -21.01 18.96 -9.42
C ALA A 398 -21.90 18.49 -10.59
N ASN A 399 -21.42 17.59 -11.45
CA ASN A 399 -22.22 17.00 -12.52
C ASN A 399 -23.35 16.13 -11.95
N ILE A 400 -23.05 15.26 -10.98
CA ILE A 400 -24.05 14.41 -10.30
C ILE A 400 -25.15 15.29 -9.67
N ILE A 401 -24.79 16.37 -8.98
CA ILE A 401 -25.77 17.31 -8.40
C ILE A 401 -26.65 17.93 -9.49
N LYS A 402 -26.04 18.33 -10.62
CA LYS A 402 -26.72 19.02 -11.71
C LYS A 402 -27.65 18.09 -12.49
N THR A 403 -27.20 16.89 -12.84
CA THR A 403 -27.94 15.93 -13.68
C THR A 403 -28.85 15.03 -12.87
N ARG A 404 -28.59 14.90 -11.56
CA ARG A 404 -29.22 13.90 -10.67
C ARG A 404 -28.98 12.47 -11.16
N THR A 405 -27.85 12.22 -11.80
CA THR A 405 -27.45 10.92 -12.33
C THR A 405 -25.98 10.65 -12.06
N ILE A 406 -25.64 9.39 -11.82
CA ILE A 406 -24.26 8.92 -11.79
C ILE A 406 -23.87 8.61 -13.25
N ASP A 407 -22.82 9.27 -13.72
CA ASP A 407 -22.24 9.00 -15.05
C ASP A 407 -20.84 8.42 -14.83
N PRO A 408 -20.66 7.10 -14.96
CA PRO A 408 -19.37 6.46 -14.69
C PRO A 408 -18.29 6.86 -15.69
N ASP A 409 -18.68 7.34 -16.88
CA ASP A 409 -17.76 7.70 -17.97
C ASP A 409 -17.34 9.18 -17.92
N TYR A 410 -18.02 10.00 -17.09
CA TYR A 410 -17.69 11.42 -16.95
C TYR A 410 -16.51 11.64 -16.00
N LEU A 411 -15.30 11.68 -16.56
CA LEU A 411 -14.06 11.98 -15.84
C LEU A 411 -13.36 13.24 -16.40
N PRO A 412 -13.77 14.45 -15.98
CA PRO A 412 -13.16 15.69 -16.43
C PRO A 412 -11.78 15.94 -15.79
N GLU A 413 -10.93 16.68 -16.51
CA GLU A 413 -9.66 17.19 -15.97
C GLU A 413 -9.89 18.22 -14.84
N PRO A 414 -9.01 18.28 -13.82
CA PRO A 414 -9.08 19.28 -12.76
C PRO A 414 -8.86 20.71 -13.29
N ASP A 415 -9.10 21.74 -12.46
CA ASP A 415 -8.85 23.14 -12.86
C ASP A 415 -7.37 23.42 -13.11
N LEU A 416 -6.52 22.79 -12.30
CA LEU A 416 -5.09 22.75 -12.49
C LEU A 416 -4.61 21.35 -12.11
N LEU A 417 -3.86 20.70 -12.99
CA LEU A 417 -3.28 19.40 -12.71
C LEU A 417 -2.08 19.57 -11.76
N ILE A 418 -2.24 19.12 -10.53
CA ILE A 418 -1.21 19.00 -9.51
C ILE A 418 -1.08 17.51 -9.27
N PRO A 419 0.12 16.95 -9.39
CA PRO A 419 0.32 15.53 -9.14
C PRO A 419 0.33 15.23 -7.64
N GLY A 420 -0.25 14.08 -7.24
CA GLY A 420 -0.20 13.60 -5.85
C GLY A 420 1.17 13.00 -5.48
N PRO A 421 1.45 12.61 -4.22
CA PRO A 421 2.71 11.98 -3.83
C PRO A 421 2.97 10.63 -4.52
N THR A 422 1.91 9.97 -5.00
CA THR A 422 1.97 8.79 -5.88
C THR A 422 2.25 9.16 -7.34
N GLU A 423 1.98 10.40 -7.74
CA GLU A 423 2.47 11.02 -8.97
C GLU A 423 3.74 11.84 -8.62
N ASN A 424 4.85 11.13 -8.49
CA ASN A 424 6.18 11.70 -8.36
C ASN A 424 6.37 12.95 -9.26
N PRO A 425 7.03 14.05 -8.82
CA PRO A 425 7.33 15.22 -9.67
C PRO A 425 8.08 14.91 -10.99
N SER A 426 8.53 13.67 -11.22
CA SER A 426 8.91 13.14 -12.53
C SER A 426 7.73 13.06 -13.53
N PHE A 427 6.50 12.85 -13.08
CA PHE A 427 5.28 12.88 -13.89
C PHE A 427 5.03 14.28 -14.48
N LEU A 428 5.40 15.35 -13.77
CA LEU A 428 5.41 16.71 -14.31
C LEU A 428 6.52 16.94 -15.34
N ARG A 429 7.65 16.21 -15.30
CA ARG A 429 8.61 16.22 -16.42
C ARG A 429 8.13 15.41 -17.61
N ILE A 430 7.24 14.43 -17.40
CA ILE A 430 6.62 13.64 -18.46
C ILE A 430 5.42 14.39 -19.08
N LEU A 431 4.64 15.15 -18.30
CA LEU A 431 3.52 15.98 -18.77
C LEU A 431 3.92 17.39 -19.21
N ALA A 432 4.96 18.02 -18.65
CA ALA A 432 5.59 19.18 -19.29
C ALA A 432 6.27 18.79 -20.61
N ALA A 433 6.69 17.52 -20.70
CA ALA A 433 7.03 16.89 -21.97
C ALA A 433 5.80 16.32 -22.70
N ALA A 434 4.55 16.49 -22.28
CA ALA A 434 3.39 16.16 -23.12
C ALA A 434 3.11 17.25 -24.17
N ASN A 435 3.91 18.33 -24.20
CA ASN A 435 4.16 19.07 -25.43
C ASN A 435 5.20 18.39 -26.36
N GLY A 436 5.63 17.16 -26.04
CA GLY A 436 6.50 16.30 -26.85
C GLY A 436 6.61 14.88 -26.27
N GLN A 437 5.61 14.02 -26.53
CA GLN A 437 5.57 12.61 -26.11
C GLN A 437 6.96 11.95 -26.05
N LYS A 438 7.40 11.54 -24.86
CA LYS A 438 8.68 10.83 -24.68
C LYS A 438 8.57 9.42 -25.25
N LYS A 439 9.30 9.13 -26.33
CA LYS A 439 9.40 7.80 -26.93
C LYS A 439 10.75 7.17 -26.62
N PHE A 440 10.79 5.87 -26.40
CA PHE A 440 12.04 5.13 -26.39
C PHE A 440 12.70 5.21 -27.78
N PRO A 441 14.02 5.44 -27.85
CA PRO A 441 14.68 5.56 -29.14
C PRO A 441 14.63 4.22 -29.90
N PRO A 442 14.66 4.22 -31.25
CA PRO A 442 14.57 3.00 -32.04
C PRO A 442 15.61 1.93 -31.71
N GLY A 443 16.80 2.35 -31.23
CA GLY A 443 17.89 1.46 -30.81
C GLY A 443 17.75 0.85 -29.42
N PHE A 444 16.78 1.29 -28.61
CA PHE A 444 16.55 0.75 -27.27
C PHE A 444 16.08 -0.71 -27.34
N LYS A 445 16.64 -1.59 -26.52
CA LYS A 445 16.31 -3.02 -26.50
C LYS A 445 15.34 -3.34 -25.36
N PHE A 446 14.16 -3.84 -25.70
CA PHE A 446 13.26 -4.42 -24.71
C PHE A 446 13.46 -5.93 -24.63
N GLY A 447 13.48 -6.45 -23.41
CA GLY A 447 13.55 -7.88 -23.14
C GLY A 447 12.78 -8.29 -21.91
N VAL A 448 12.80 -9.59 -21.66
CA VAL A 448 12.28 -10.22 -20.45
C VAL A 448 13.27 -11.29 -19.98
N GLY A 449 13.31 -11.52 -18.66
CA GLY A 449 14.29 -12.38 -18.01
C GLY A 449 13.69 -13.65 -17.41
N THR A 450 14.51 -14.70 -17.35
CA THR A 450 14.31 -15.93 -16.58
C THR A 450 15.65 -16.49 -16.07
N SER A 451 15.61 -17.47 -15.18
CA SER A 451 16.79 -18.23 -14.75
C SER A 451 16.52 -19.73 -14.75
N ALA A 452 17.57 -20.52 -14.99
CA ALA A 452 17.48 -21.94 -15.29
C ALA A 452 16.78 -22.74 -14.19
N TYR A 453 17.25 -22.66 -12.94
CA TYR A 453 16.63 -23.40 -11.83
C TYR A 453 15.17 -23.00 -11.58
N GLN A 454 14.83 -21.73 -11.83
CA GLN A 454 13.48 -21.21 -11.58
C GLN A 454 12.44 -21.67 -12.60
N ILE A 455 12.84 -21.97 -13.85
CA ILE A 455 11.89 -22.30 -14.93
C ILE A 455 12.07 -23.68 -15.57
N GLU A 456 13.28 -24.25 -15.60
CA GLU A 456 13.56 -25.41 -16.46
C GLU A 456 12.86 -26.67 -15.98
N GLY A 457 12.92 -26.97 -14.69
CA GLY A 457 12.59 -28.30 -14.17
C GLY A 457 13.54 -29.36 -14.71
N ALA A 458 13.01 -30.58 -14.88
CA ALA A 458 13.75 -31.71 -15.44
C ALA A 458 15.13 -31.88 -14.76
N TRP A 459 15.13 -31.78 -13.43
CA TRP A 459 16.33 -31.51 -12.64
C TRP A 459 17.37 -32.64 -12.70
N ASN A 460 16.95 -33.87 -12.95
CA ASN A 460 17.77 -35.08 -13.05
C ASN A 460 17.59 -35.82 -14.40
N VAL A 461 17.03 -35.14 -15.41
CA VAL A 461 16.76 -35.71 -16.73
C VAL A 461 17.97 -35.51 -17.65
N ASP A 462 18.15 -36.44 -18.60
CA ASP A 462 19.19 -36.39 -19.64
C ASP A 462 20.60 -36.14 -19.11
N GLY A 463 20.91 -36.70 -17.93
CA GLY A 463 22.24 -36.66 -17.34
C GLY A 463 22.60 -35.35 -16.66
N LYS A 464 21.67 -34.41 -16.42
CA LYS A 464 21.92 -33.24 -15.57
C LYS A 464 22.40 -33.67 -14.18
N GLY A 465 23.46 -33.02 -13.70
CA GLY A 465 23.97 -33.20 -12.34
C GLY A 465 23.17 -32.43 -11.29
N GLU A 466 23.33 -32.84 -10.02
CA GLU A 466 22.78 -32.12 -8.87
C GLU A 466 23.46 -30.74 -8.74
N SER A 467 22.65 -29.70 -8.57
CA SER A 467 23.09 -28.35 -8.20
C SER A 467 22.94 -28.12 -6.69
N ILE A 468 23.50 -27.03 -6.20
CA ILE A 468 23.36 -26.62 -4.79
C ILE A 468 21.89 -26.39 -4.37
N TRP A 469 21.00 -26.01 -5.29
CA TRP A 469 19.58 -25.83 -4.99
C TRP A 469 18.81 -27.15 -4.97
N ASP A 470 19.13 -28.07 -5.88
CA ASP A 470 18.62 -29.46 -5.83
C ASP A 470 18.97 -30.05 -4.45
N HIS A 471 20.26 -29.97 -4.08
CA HIS A 471 20.76 -30.46 -2.80
C HIS A 471 20.08 -29.81 -1.59
N LEU A 472 19.95 -28.47 -1.59
CA LEU A 472 19.33 -27.74 -0.48
C LEU A 472 17.87 -28.12 -0.30
N THR A 473 17.08 -28.12 -1.37
CA THR A 473 15.63 -28.34 -1.30
C THR A 473 15.26 -29.80 -1.03
N HIS A 474 16.06 -30.77 -1.49
CA HIS A 474 15.84 -32.18 -1.19
C HIS A 474 16.24 -32.56 0.24
N ASN A 475 17.32 -31.98 0.78
CA ASN A 475 17.80 -32.32 2.12
C ASN A 475 17.21 -31.42 3.23
N TYR A 476 16.81 -30.19 2.89
CA TYR A 476 16.31 -29.19 3.83
C TYR A 476 15.08 -28.44 3.28
N PRO A 477 13.97 -29.15 2.97
CA PRO A 477 12.77 -28.53 2.37
C PRO A 477 12.16 -27.42 3.25
N ASP A 478 12.39 -27.48 4.56
CA ASP A 478 11.92 -26.50 5.54
C ASP A 478 12.56 -25.11 5.39
N LYS A 479 13.62 -25.00 4.59
CA LYS A 479 14.23 -23.71 4.22
C LYS A 479 13.45 -22.96 3.14
N ILE A 480 12.44 -23.58 2.53
CA ILE A 480 11.52 -22.97 1.56
C ILE A 480 10.18 -22.70 2.23
N ALA A 481 9.64 -21.50 2.08
CA ALA A 481 8.46 -21.02 2.83
C ALA A 481 7.22 -21.92 2.66
N ASP A 482 7.01 -22.46 1.46
CA ASP A 482 5.93 -23.39 1.14
C ASP A 482 6.40 -24.85 1.00
N ARG A 483 7.68 -25.13 1.33
CA ARG A 483 8.34 -26.44 1.25
C ARG A 483 8.34 -27.05 -0.17
N THR A 484 8.15 -26.23 -1.21
CA THR A 484 8.26 -26.64 -2.62
C THR A 484 9.71 -26.68 -3.10
N ASN A 485 9.94 -27.10 -4.35
CA ASN A 485 11.25 -27.15 -4.98
C ASN A 485 11.18 -26.85 -6.50
N GLY A 486 12.35 -26.84 -7.14
CA GLY A 486 12.51 -26.58 -8.57
C GLY A 486 12.48 -27.81 -9.48
N ASP A 487 12.07 -28.99 -8.97
CA ASP A 487 12.21 -30.26 -9.69
C ASP A 487 11.48 -30.25 -11.05
N ILE A 488 10.29 -29.67 -11.05
CA ILE A 488 9.44 -29.45 -12.24
C ILE A 488 9.43 -27.96 -12.59
N ALA A 489 9.34 -27.06 -11.59
CA ALA A 489 9.25 -25.61 -11.80
C ALA A 489 8.17 -25.25 -12.84
N CYS A 490 8.52 -24.46 -13.87
CA CYS A 490 7.65 -24.14 -15.01
C CYS A 490 7.74 -25.21 -16.13
N ASP A 491 8.63 -26.19 -16.03
CA ASP A 491 8.85 -27.22 -17.03
C ASP A 491 9.26 -26.67 -18.41
N SER A 492 10.05 -25.60 -18.44
CA SER A 492 10.56 -25.01 -19.68
C SER A 492 11.51 -25.94 -20.44
N TYR A 493 12.09 -26.96 -19.79
CA TYR A 493 12.87 -27.98 -20.49
C TYR A 493 12.06 -28.68 -21.60
N HIS A 494 10.78 -28.93 -21.35
CA HIS A 494 9.86 -29.52 -22.32
C HIS A 494 9.02 -28.47 -23.07
N ASN A 495 8.80 -27.29 -22.47
CA ASN A 495 7.90 -26.26 -23.00
C ASN A 495 8.58 -25.06 -23.68
N TRP A 496 9.87 -25.14 -23.98
CA TRP A 496 10.64 -24.03 -24.57
C TRP A 496 10.03 -23.44 -25.86
N GLN A 497 9.30 -24.23 -26.67
CA GLN A 497 8.58 -23.69 -27.83
C GLN A 497 7.49 -22.69 -27.44
N ARG A 498 6.73 -22.98 -26.36
CA ARG A 498 5.71 -22.07 -25.85
C ARG A 498 6.36 -20.82 -25.28
N ASP A 499 7.51 -20.95 -24.64
CA ASP A 499 8.26 -19.80 -24.11
C ASP A 499 8.67 -18.84 -25.24
N VAL A 500 9.20 -19.37 -26.36
CA VAL A 500 9.51 -18.55 -27.54
C VAL A 500 8.26 -17.93 -28.17
N GLN A 501 7.12 -18.63 -28.14
CA GLN A 501 5.86 -18.07 -28.59
C GLN A 501 5.40 -16.88 -27.72
N MET A 502 5.50 -16.98 -26.39
CA MET A 502 5.17 -15.86 -25.47
C MET A 502 6.09 -14.66 -25.70
N LEU A 503 7.38 -14.89 -25.94
CA LEU A 503 8.34 -13.83 -26.28
C LEU A 503 7.93 -13.11 -27.57
N LYS A 504 7.48 -13.86 -28.58
CA LYS A 504 6.96 -13.30 -29.83
C LYS A 504 5.67 -12.52 -29.63
N GLU A 505 4.77 -13.02 -28.78
CA GLU A 505 3.52 -12.34 -28.40
C GLU A 505 3.79 -10.99 -27.71
N LEU A 506 4.86 -10.90 -26.90
CA LEU A 506 5.31 -9.64 -26.29
C LEU A 506 6.02 -8.70 -27.27
N GLY A 507 6.55 -9.23 -28.38
CA GLY A 507 7.32 -8.45 -29.36
C GLY A 507 8.71 -8.01 -28.89
N VAL A 508 9.29 -8.70 -27.89
CA VAL A 508 10.60 -8.32 -27.33
C VAL A 508 11.73 -8.41 -28.36
N ASN A 509 12.77 -7.59 -28.17
CA ASN A 509 13.99 -7.66 -28.97
C ASN A 509 14.96 -8.73 -28.46
N MET A 510 14.92 -9.00 -27.16
CA MET A 510 15.91 -9.83 -26.48
C MET A 510 15.25 -10.72 -25.44
N TYR A 511 15.77 -11.94 -25.29
CA TYR A 511 15.41 -12.82 -24.18
C TYR A 511 16.64 -13.11 -23.34
N ARG A 512 16.58 -12.75 -22.06
CA ARG A 512 17.63 -13.05 -21.10
C ARG A 512 17.31 -14.33 -20.36
N PHE A 513 18.19 -15.32 -20.45
CA PHE A 513 18.06 -16.59 -19.73
C PHE A 513 19.43 -17.07 -19.24
N SER A 514 19.46 -17.93 -18.22
CA SER A 514 20.71 -18.56 -17.76
C SER A 514 20.86 -19.99 -18.27
N ILE A 515 22.11 -20.47 -18.28
CA ILE A 515 22.44 -21.86 -18.55
C ILE A 515 22.79 -22.54 -17.23
N ALA A 516 22.14 -23.66 -16.93
CA ALA A 516 22.48 -24.50 -15.79
C ALA A 516 23.85 -25.16 -16.02
N TRP A 517 24.85 -24.74 -15.24
CA TRP A 517 26.19 -25.33 -15.31
C TRP A 517 26.11 -26.85 -15.06
N SER A 518 25.33 -27.28 -14.09
CA SER A 518 25.10 -28.70 -13.80
C SER A 518 24.42 -29.48 -14.94
N ARG A 519 23.74 -28.80 -15.88
CA ARG A 519 23.15 -29.45 -17.06
C ARG A 519 24.16 -29.63 -18.18
N ILE A 520 25.10 -28.69 -18.37
CA ILE A 520 26.17 -28.79 -19.39
C ILE A 520 27.34 -29.64 -18.89
N MET A 521 27.70 -29.53 -17.62
CA MET A 521 28.81 -30.22 -16.99
C MET A 521 28.34 -30.83 -15.67
N PRO A 522 27.78 -32.06 -15.69
CA PRO A 522 27.12 -32.67 -14.53
C PRO A 522 28.00 -32.83 -13.29
N THR A 523 29.31 -33.02 -13.49
CA THR A 523 30.28 -33.10 -12.40
C THR A 523 30.89 -31.74 -12.06
N GLY A 524 30.57 -30.69 -12.82
CA GLY A 524 31.21 -29.37 -12.80
C GLY A 524 32.57 -29.31 -13.48
N PHE A 525 33.11 -30.44 -13.96
CA PHE A 525 34.45 -30.53 -14.56
C PHE A 525 34.38 -30.83 -16.06
N SER A 526 35.32 -30.29 -16.85
CA SER A 526 35.30 -30.33 -18.33
C SER A 526 35.58 -31.70 -18.94
N ASN A 527 35.87 -32.70 -18.12
CA ASN A 527 35.99 -34.10 -18.51
C ASN A 527 34.63 -34.79 -18.71
N ASN A 528 33.52 -34.19 -18.27
CA ASN A 528 32.18 -34.70 -18.47
C ASN A 528 31.26 -33.60 -19.03
N ILE A 529 31.16 -33.54 -20.37
CA ILE A 529 30.29 -32.61 -21.08
C ILE A 529 29.03 -33.36 -21.51
N ASN A 530 27.87 -32.87 -21.07
CA ASN A 530 26.59 -33.45 -21.39
C ASN A 530 26.03 -32.88 -22.71
N GLN A 531 26.06 -33.69 -23.76
CA GLN A 531 25.57 -33.28 -25.08
C GLN A 531 24.05 -33.01 -25.09
N ALA A 532 23.26 -33.76 -24.32
CA ALA A 532 21.80 -33.54 -24.28
C ALA A 532 21.44 -32.18 -23.69
N GLY A 533 22.18 -31.75 -22.65
CA GLY A 533 22.10 -30.39 -22.12
C GLY A 533 22.44 -29.32 -23.17
N ILE A 534 23.52 -29.53 -23.93
CA ILE A 534 23.89 -28.64 -25.05
C ILE A 534 22.79 -28.60 -26.12
N ASP A 535 22.21 -29.74 -26.47
CA ASP A 535 21.17 -29.86 -27.48
C ASP A 535 19.88 -29.13 -27.07
N TYR A 536 19.53 -29.13 -25.79
CA TYR A 536 18.40 -28.35 -25.26
C TYR A 536 18.59 -26.85 -25.49
N TYR A 537 19.71 -26.27 -25.04
CA TYR A 537 19.94 -24.83 -25.25
C TYR A 537 20.12 -24.48 -26.72
N ASN A 538 20.68 -25.38 -27.54
CA ASN A 538 20.71 -25.19 -28.99
C ASN A 538 19.32 -25.10 -29.60
N LYS A 539 18.35 -25.92 -29.17
CA LYS A 539 16.95 -25.84 -29.62
C LYS A 539 16.34 -24.49 -29.27
N LEU A 540 16.48 -24.05 -28.01
CA LEU A 540 15.99 -22.75 -27.54
C LEU A 540 16.62 -21.60 -28.34
N ILE A 541 17.95 -21.54 -28.41
CA ILE A 541 18.69 -20.49 -29.13
C ILE A 541 18.30 -20.45 -30.61
N ASN A 542 18.21 -21.60 -31.28
CA ASN A 542 17.83 -21.65 -32.69
C ASN A 542 16.41 -21.11 -32.92
N GLU A 543 15.47 -21.42 -32.02
CA GLU A 543 14.10 -20.93 -32.16
C GLU A 543 13.96 -19.44 -31.82
N LEU A 544 14.76 -18.91 -30.88
CA LEU A 544 14.86 -17.47 -30.64
C LEU A 544 15.35 -16.73 -31.88
N ILE A 545 16.47 -17.18 -32.47
CA ILE A 545 17.05 -16.57 -33.68
C ILE A 545 16.06 -16.65 -34.85
N LYS A 546 15.37 -17.79 -35.02
CA LYS A 546 14.33 -17.97 -36.04
C LYS A 546 13.17 -16.99 -35.91
N ASN A 547 12.89 -16.50 -34.69
CA ASN A 547 11.86 -15.50 -34.41
C ASN A 547 12.43 -14.08 -34.24
N ASN A 548 13.69 -13.83 -34.64
CA ASN A 548 14.38 -12.54 -34.53
C ASN A 548 14.48 -12.00 -33.09
N ILE A 549 14.58 -12.90 -32.11
CA ILE A 549 14.81 -12.55 -30.70
C ILE A 549 16.28 -12.81 -30.37
N GLU A 550 16.99 -11.79 -29.89
CA GLU A 550 18.40 -11.92 -29.52
C GLU A 550 18.53 -12.68 -28.19
N PRO A 551 19.31 -13.78 -28.14
CA PRO A 551 19.60 -14.45 -26.88
C PRO A 551 20.64 -13.67 -26.07
N MET A 552 20.30 -13.31 -24.84
CA MET A 552 21.22 -12.82 -23.82
C MET A 552 21.45 -13.90 -22.77
N VAL A 553 22.62 -14.51 -22.79
CA VAL A 553 22.91 -15.70 -22.00
C VAL A 553 23.68 -15.35 -20.74
N THR A 554 23.13 -15.72 -19.59
CA THR A 554 23.82 -15.67 -18.31
C THR A 554 24.49 -17.02 -18.03
N LEU A 555 25.80 -17.03 -17.82
CA LEU A 555 26.56 -18.26 -17.56
C LEU A 555 26.28 -18.83 -16.17
N TYR A 556 26.18 -17.98 -15.15
CA TYR A 556 25.92 -18.40 -13.79
C TYR A 556 24.83 -17.57 -13.11
N HIS A 557 23.76 -18.27 -12.71
CA HIS A 557 22.63 -17.72 -11.98
C HIS A 557 22.31 -18.65 -10.79
N TRP A 558 23.30 -18.77 -9.90
CA TRP A 558 23.20 -19.38 -8.56
C TRP A 558 23.00 -20.90 -8.52
N ASP A 559 23.25 -21.60 -9.62
CA ASP A 559 22.97 -23.03 -9.81
C ASP A 559 24.24 -23.90 -9.90
N LEU A 560 25.21 -23.62 -9.02
CA LEU A 560 26.50 -24.32 -8.99
C LEU A 560 26.33 -25.85 -8.90
N PRO A 561 27.08 -26.65 -9.70
CA PRO A 561 27.13 -28.09 -9.51
C PRO A 561 27.56 -28.45 -8.09
N GLN A 562 26.81 -29.34 -7.44
CA GLN A 562 27.05 -29.73 -6.03
C GLN A 562 28.48 -30.26 -5.82
N ARG A 563 29.04 -30.96 -6.81
CA ARG A 563 30.42 -31.46 -6.78
C ARG A 563 31.48 -30.36 -6.67
N LEU A 564 31.23 -29.18 -7.25
CA LEU A 564 32.11 -28.04 -7.07
C LEU A 564 31.94 -27.44 -5.68
N GLN A 565 30.72 -27.43 -5.14
CA GLN A 565 30.47 -27.00 -3.76
C GLN A 565 31.17 -27.90 -2.73
N GLU A 566 31.22 -29.22 -2.96
CA GLU A 566 31.91 -30.19 -2.10
C GLU A 566 33.43 -29.91 -1.96
N ILE A 567 34.05 -29.26 -2.95
CA ILE A 567 35.48 -28.87 -2.90
C ILE A 567 35.70 -27.43 -2.39
N GLY A 568 34.68 -26.80 -1.81
CA GLY A 568 34.70 -25.42 -1.30
C GLY A 568 33.84 -24.45 -2.13
N GLY A 569 33.35 -24.89 -3.28
CA GLY A 569 32.53 -24.08 -4.17
C GLY A 569 33.30 -22.85 -4.57
N TRP A 570 32.64 -21.72 -4.40
CA TRP A 570 33.29 -20.47 -4.69
C TRP A 570 34.57 -20.34 -3.79
N THR A 571 34.59 -20.68 -2.49
CA THR A 571 35.72 -20.25 -1.61
C THR A 571 37.06 -20.90 -1.97
N ASN A 572 37.03 -21.90 -2.85
CA ASN A 572 38.20 -22.51 -3.47
C ASN A 572 38.62 -21.77 -4.75
N ARG A 573 39.87 -21.25 -4.77
CA ARG A 573 40.44 -20.53 -5.93
C ARG A 573 40.44 -21.34 -7.24
N GLU A 574 40.45 -22.68 -7.18
CA GLU A 574 40.40 -23.53 -8.37
C GLU A 574 39.09 -23.37 -9.16
N ILE A 575 38.00 -22.91 -8.54
CA ILE A 575 36.73 -22.67 -9.23
C ILE A 575 36.85 -21.67 -10.38
N VAL A 576 37.82 -20.77 -10.31
CA VAL A 576 38.13 -19.79 -11.37
C VAL A 576 38.49 -20.50 -12.67
N ASP A 577 39.30 -21.55 -12.59
CA ASP A 577 39.69 -22.35 -13.76
C ASP A 577 38.53 -23.24 -14.22
N HIS A 578 37.74 -23.79 -13.30
CA HIS A 578 36.55 -24.58 -13.66
C HIS A 578 35.50 -23.73 -14.37
N PHE A 579 35.23 -22.52 -13.89
CA PHE A 579 34.32 -21.59 -14.55
C PHE A 579 34.86 -21.16 -15.91
N ARG A 580 36.18 -20.91 -16.03
CA ARG A 580 36.80 -20.62 -17.33
C ARG A 580 36.56 -21.74 -18.33
N GLU A 581 36.74 -23.00 -17.93
CA GLU A 581 36.50 -24.14 -18.80
C GLU A 581 35.01 -24.30 -19.14
N TYR A 582 34.10 -24.06 -18.20
CA TYR A 582 32.67 -24.03 -18.45
C TYR A 582 32.27 -22.95 -19.45
N ALA A 583 32.76 -21.71 -19.24
CA ALA A 583 32.56 -20.61 -20.17
C ALA A 583 33.10 -20.97 -21.57
N ARG A 584 34.30 -21.56 -21.68
CA ARG A 584 34.85 -22.04 -22.95
C ARG A 584 33.93 -23.06 -23.63
N VAL A 585 33.37 -24.02 -22.89
CA VAL A 585 32.42 -25.01 -23.43
C VAL A 585 31.15 -24.32 -23.93
N ALA A 586 30.56 -23.40 -23.15
CA ALA A 586 29.38 -22.64 -23.54
C ALA A 586 29.63 -21.76 -24.77
N PHE A 587 30.75 -21.03 -24.83
CA PHE A 587 31.11 -20.20 -25.98
C PHE A 587 31.35 -21.03 -27.24
N ASN A 588 32.01 -22.18 -27.12
CA ASN A 588 32.21 -23.08 -28.25
C ASN A 588 30.89 -23.67 -28.77
N ALA A 589 29.94 -23.95 -27.87
CA ALA A 589 28.65 -24.55 -28.23
C ALA A 589 27.66 -23.53 -28.81
N PHE A 590 27.70 -22.26 -28.35
CA PHE A 590 26.62 -21.30 -28.59
C PHE A 590 27.08 -19.94 -29.14
N GLY A 591 28.36 -19.59 -29.03
CA GLY A 591 28.88 -18.25 -29.38
C GLY A 591 28.83 -17.90 -30.87
N ASP A 592 28.61 -18.90 -31.73
CA ASP A 592 28.32 -18.69 -33.14
C ASP A 592 27.02 -17.90 -33.35
N ARG A 593 26.01 -18.11 -32.49
CA ARG A 593 24.68 -17.46 -32.52
C ARG A 593 24.46 -16.46 -31.39
N VAL A 594 24.95 -16.74 -30.18
CA VAL A 594 24.79 -15.89 -29.00
C VAL A 594 25.84 -14.78 -29.00
N LYS A 595 25.38 -13.52 -28.98
CA LYS A 595 26.25 -12.33 -29.00
C LYS A 595 26.26 -11.56 -27.69
N TRP A 596 25.26 -11.78 -26.85
CA TRP A 596 25.10 -11.14 -25.55
C TRP A 596 25.37 -12.15 -24.43
N TRP A 597 26.38 -11.86 -23.61
CA TRP A 597 26.81 -12.72 -22.53
C TRP A 597 26.87 -11.96 -21.20
N THR A 598 26.39 -12.60 -20.15
CA THR A 598 26.56 -12.17 -18.76
C THR A 598 27.27 -13.28 -18.00
N THR A 599 28.39 -12.95 -17.36
CA THR A 599 29.17 -13.94 -16.60
C THR A 599 28.43 -14.36 -15.33
N PHE A 600 28.07 -13.40 -14.50
CA PHE A 600 27.34 -13.58 -13.25
C PHE A 600 26.07 -12.77 -13.22
N ASN A 601 25.03 -13.34 -12.61
CA ASN A 601 23.90 -12.60 -12.08
C ASN A 601 24.08 -12.29 -10.58
N GLU A 602 23.95 -11.02 -10.23
CA GLU A 602 23.95 -10.47 -8.86
C GLU A 602 24.97 -11.15 -7.92
N PRO A 603 26.27 -10.86 -8.08
CA PRO A 603 27.33 -11.47 -7.27
C PRO A 603 27.14 -11.28 -5.77
N LEU A 604 26.48 -10.20 -5.32
CA LEU A 604 26.21 -9.99 -3.90
C LEU A 604 25.35 -11.12 -3.31
N GLN A 605 24.39 -11.65 -4.05
CA GLN A 605 23.54 -12.75 -3.65
C GLN A 605 24.36 -14.03 -3.51
N THR A 606 25.26 -14.27 -4.47
CA THR A 606 26.18 -15.39 -4.46
C THR A 606 27.26 -15.27 -3.38
N CYS A 607 27.71 -14.08 -3.00
CA CYS A 607 28.81 -13.90 -2.06
C CYS A 607 28.32 -13.68 -0.63
N MET A 608 27.39 -12.75 -0.42
CA MET A 608 26.87 -12.37 0.90
C MET A 608 25.77 -13.32 1.36
N PHE A 609 24.68 -13.44 0.61
CA PHE A 609 23.51 -14.20 1.06
C PHE A 609 23.72 -15.71 1.08
N SER A 610 24.75 -16.20 0.39
CA SER A 610 25.12 -17.62 0.27
C SER A 610 26.31 -18.03 1.17
N TYR A 611 27.29 -17.14 1.40
CA TYR A 611 28.53 -17.45 2.16
C TYR A 611 28.80 -16.54 3.37
N GLU A 612 27.92 -15.59 3.71
CA GLU A 612 27.96 -14.83 4.98
C GLU A 612 26.64 -14.95 5.76
N TYR A 613 25.51 -15.11 5.06
CA TYR A 613 24.19 -15.41 5.64
C TYR A 613 23.68 -16.79 5.20
N ASP A 614 22.69 -17.31 5.92
CA ASP A 614 22.02 -18.60 5.61
C ASP A 614 20.99 -18.48 4.46
N SER A 615 20.71 -17.27 3.94
CA SER A 615 19.51 -16.95 3.16
C SER A 615 19.45 -17.47 1.72
N MET A 616 20.57 -17.84 1.09
CA MET A 616 20.64 -18.45 -0.25
C MET A 616 21.53 -19.71 -0.22
N ALA A 617 21.39 -20.63 -1.18
CA ALA A 617 22.27 -21.81 -1.29
C ALA A 617 23.74 -21.37 -1.51
N PRO A 618 24.76 -21.96 -0.84
CA PRO A 618 24.73 -23.16 0.02
C PRO A 618 24.48 -22.88 1.52
N GLY A 619 24.48 -21.62 1.98
CA GLY A 619 24.24 -21.23 3.38
C GLY A 619 25.43 -21.51 4.32
N LEU A 620 26.63 -21.06 3.95
CA LEU A 620 27.89 -21.26 4.69
C LEU A 620 28.49 -19.92 5.18
N GLU A 621 29.57 -19.93 5.99
CA GLU A 621 30.35 -18.73 6.41
C GLU A 621 31.83 -18.87 5.95
N GLU A 622 32.27 -18.24 4.83
CA GLU A 622 33.72 -18.06 4.46
C GLU A 622 33.92 -17.35 3.08
N SER A 623 35.02 -16.60 2.82
CA SER A 623 35.21 -15.76 1.59
C SER A 623 36.63 -15.69 0.95
N ARG A 624 36.76 -15.62 -0.40
CA ARG A 624 37.81 -14.93 -1.28
C ARG A 624 37.79 -15.32 -2.80
N TYR A 625 37.97 -14.38 -3.79
CA TYR A 625 37.86 -14.60 -5.29
C TYR A 625 38.56 -13.62 -6.28
N THR A 626 38.71 -14.02 -7.58
CA THR A 626 38.90 -13.17 -8.82
C THR A 626 38.72 -13.92 -10.18
N MET A 627 38.44 -13.27 -11.36
CA MET A 627 38.28 -13.95 -12.69
C MET A 627 38.64 -13.21 -14.05
N LEU A 628 38.22 -13.76 -15.22
CA LEU A 628 38.80 -13.79 -16.62
C LEU A 628 37.98 -13.13 -17.79
N SER A 629 38.60 -12.92 -18.99
CA SER A 629 38.05 -12.22 -20.21
C SER A 629 38.11 -13.02 -21.55
N ILE A 630 37.10 -12.92 -22.46
CA ILE A 630 37.06 -13.44 -23.88
C ILE A 630 36.06 -12.62 -24.77
N ALA A 631 36.03 -12.81 -26.11
CA ALA A 631 35.38 -11.95 -27.13
C ALA A 631 33.86 -12.20 -27.41
N GLY A 632 33.06 -11.12 -27.42
CA GLY A 632 31.60 -11.00 -27.58
C GLY A 632 31.13 -9.64 -27.00
N ILE A 633 29.82 -9.34 -26.90
CA ILE A 633 29.36 -8.32 -25.91
C ILE A 633 29.20 -9.07 -24.59
N ILE A 634 30.11 -8.86 -23.66
CA ILE A 634 30.17 -9.55 -22.38
C ILE A 634 30.09 -8.58 -21.22
N GLY A 635 29.35 -8.94 -20.17
CA GLY A 635 29.31 -8.16 -18.96
C GLY A 635 28.96 -8.94 -17.70
N ILE A 636 28.65 -8.18 -16.66
CA ILE A 636 28.22 -8.64 -15.34
C ILE A 636 26.97 -7.87 -14.95
N THR A 637 26.02 -8.52 -14.26
CA THR A 637 24.81 -7.86 -13.75
C THR A 637 24.85 -7.84 -12.24
N VAL A 638 24.62 -6.67 -11.64
CA VAL A 638 24.78 -6.47 -10.18
C VAL A 638 23.48 -5.93 -9.59
N ASP A 639 23.09 -6.45 -8.42
CA ASP A 639 22.02 -5.85 -7.62
C ASP A 639 22.40 -4.40 -7.29
N SER A 640 21.51 -3.50 -7.68
CA SER A 640 21.79 -2.08 -7.80
C SER A 640 20.66 -1.25 -7.18
N SER A 641 20.10 -1.72 -6.06
CA SER A 641 19.07 -0.96 -5.35
C SER A 641 19.61 0.41 -4.92
N TRP A 642 18.86 1.48 -5.19
CA TRP A 642 19.28 2.84 -4.81
C TRP A 642 19.24 3.02 -3.29
N ALA A 643 20.23 3.75 -2.77
CA ALA A 643 20.33 4.09 -1.36
C ALA A 643 19.98 5.58 -1.17
N GLU A 644 18.70 5.90 -0.92
CA GLU A 644 18.24 7.28 -0.71
C GLU A 644 18.72 7.79 0.66
N PRO A 645 19.36 8.96 0.76
CA PRO A 645 19.74 9.50 2.06
C PRO A 645 18.49 9.84 2.89
N ARG A 646 18.50 9.49 4.19
CA ARG A 646 17.37 9.77 5.12
C ARG A 646 17.02 11.26 5.22
N SER A 647 17.99 12.14 5.01
CA SER A 647 17.80 13.59 5.00
C SER A 647 18.83 14.26 4.08
N GLU A 648 18.68 15.57 3.87
CA GLU A 648 19.65 16.38 3.11
C GLU A 648 20.96 16.68 3.88
N SER A 649 21.14 16.09 5.07
CA SER A 649 22.36 16.26 5.87
C SER A 649 23.58 15.68 5.16
N ALA A 650 24.75 16.28 5.41
CA ALA A 650 26.01 15.78 4.87
C ALA A 650 26.30 14.33 5.31
N ASP A 651 25.96 13.99 6.55
CA ASP A 651 26.18 12.65 7.11
C ASP A 651 25.31 11.57 6.43
N ASP A 652 24.02 11.86 6.19
CA ASP A 652 23.14 10.91 5.50
C ASP A 652 23.50 10.78 4.02
N ARG A 653 23.97 11.87 3.38
CA ARG A 653 24.51 11.81 2.00
C ARG A 653 25.82 11.02 1.92
N GLU A 654 26.71 11.15 2.90
CA GLU A 654 27.92 10.33 2.99
C GLU A 654 27.58 8.85 3.22
N ALA A 655 26.59 8.57 4.08
CA ALA A 655 26.10 7.21 4.30
C ALA A 655 25.47 6.60 3.02
N SER A 656 24.70 7.39 2.27
CA SER A 656 24.18 7.02 0.95
C SER A 656 25.31 6.65 -0.01
N GLU A 657 26.30 7.52 -0.19
CA GLU A 657 27.45 7.24 -1.05
C GLU A 657 28.23 6.00 -0.59
N LEU A 658 28.44 5.84 0.71
CA LEU A 658 29.12 4.67 1.27
C LEU A 658 28.35 3.37 1.00
N ALA A 659 27.02 3.39 1.14
CA ALA A 659 26.17 2.25 0.81
C ALA A 659 26.27 1.90 -0.69
N MET A 660 26.23 2.90 -1.57
CA MET A 660 26.37 2.71 -3.02
C MET A 660 27.73 2.11 -3.40
N GLN A 661 28.82 2.58 -2.78
CA GLN A 661 30.17 2.06 -3.04
C GLN A 661 30.36 0.63 -2.52
N PHE A 662 29.78 0.25 -1.38
CA PHE A 662 29.85 -1.12 -0.86
C PHE A 662 28.93 -2.09 -1.60
N HIS A 663 27.83 -1.61 -2.19
CA HIS A 663 26.84 -2.44 -2.88
C HIS A 663 27.17 -2.60 -4.37
N ILE A 664 27.26 -1.48 -5.11
CA ILE A 664 27.55 -1.47 -6.55
C ILE A 664 29.05 -1.32 -6.80
N GLY A 665 29.70 -0.38 -6.09
CA GLY A 665 31.11 -0.08 -6.29
C GLY A 665 32.04 -1.28 -6.06
N TRP A 666 31.72 -2.16 -5.11
CA TRP A 666 32.54 -3.33 -4.82
C TRP A 666 32.79 -4.21 -6.07
N TYR A 667 31.78 -4.34 -6.92
CA TYR A 667 31.85 -5.15 -8.15
C TYR A 667 32.13 -4.31 -9.40
N MET A 668 31.56 -3.11 -9.50
CA MET A 668 31.63 -2.29 -10.71
C MET A 668 32.84 -1.36 -10.76
N HIS A 669 33.38 -0.91 -9.61
CA HIS A 669 34.54 -0.02 -9.58
C HIS A 669 35.82 -0.68 -10.15
N PRO A 670 36.12 -1.97 -9.89
CA PRO A 670 37.25 -2.64 -10.54
C PRO A 670 37.15 -2.72 -12.06
N ILE A 671 35.94 -2.63 -12.62
CA ILE A 671 35.68 -2.79 -14.06
C ILE A 671 35.59 -1.42 -14.75
N PHE A 672 34.79 -0.51 -14.22
CA PHE A 672 34.43 0.75 -14.90
C PHE A 672 35.18 1.98 -14.39
N SER A 673 35.76 1.93 -13.19
CA SER A 673 36.47 3.10 -12.68
C SER A 673 37.80 3.32 -13.41
N LYS A 674 38.30 4.55 -13.32
CA LYS A 674 39.63 4.91 -13.83
C LYS A 674 40.76 4.16 -13.10
N THR A 675 40.52 3.68 -11.88
CA THR A 675 41.53 2.98 -11.07
C THR A 675 41.64 1.50 -11.42
N GLY A 676 40.54 0.87 -11.84
CA GLY A 676 40.47 -0.59 -12.02
C GLY A 676 40.62 -1.39 -10.71
N ASN A 677 40.47 -0.74 -9.56
CA ASN A 677 40.60 -1.35 -8.24
C ASN A 677 39.26 -1.24 -7.46
N TYR A 678 39.20 -1.81 -6.26
CA TYR A 678 38.07 -1.58 -5.35
C TYR A 678 37.91 -0.09 -5.02
N PRO A 679 36.70 0.36 -4.61
CA PRO A 679 36.49 1.74 -4.18
C PRO A 679 37.48 2.14 -3.10
N GLN A 680 38.13 3.30 -3.26
CA GLN A 680 39.16 3.74 -2.32
C GLN A 680 38.62 3.90 -0.88
N VAL A 681 37.36 4.33 -0.76
CA VAL A 681 36.67 4.43 0.53
C VAL A 681 36.53 3.07 1.23
N MET A 682 36.23 2.02 0.47
CA MET A 682 36.13 0.65 0.97
C MET A 682 37.50 0.11 1.40
N ILE A 683 38.53 0.30 0.57
CA ILE A 683 39.92 -0.10 0.90
C ILE A 683 40.38 0.55 2.21
N ASN A 684 40.26 1.87 2.31
CA ASN A 684 40.70 2.63 3.47
C ASN A 684 40.00 2.15 4.75
N ARG A 685 38.68 1.98 4.67
CA ARG A 685 37.85 1.59 5.81
C ARG A 685 38.15 0.17 6.28
N ILE A 686 38.18 -0.82 5.38
CA ILE A 686 38.43 -2.21 5.77
C ILE A 686 39.88 -2.39 6.26
N ASN A 687 40.86 -1.68 5.69
CA ASN A 687 42.23 -1.71 6.19
C ASN A 687 42.32 -1.21 7.64
N ALA A 688 41.70 -0.06 7.94
CA ALA A 688 41.69 0.51 9.28
C ALA A 688 40.99 -0.42 10.29
N LEU A 689 39.83 -0.96 9.93
CA LEU A 689 39.08 -1.88 10.79
C LEU A 689 39.81 -3.22 10.99
N SER A 690 40.44 -3.76 9.94
CA SER A 690 41.24 -5.00 10.05
C SER A 690 42.41 -4.81 11.02
N GLN A 691 43.11 -3.68 10.95
CA GLN A 691 44.19 -3.35 11.89
C GLN A 691 43.66 -3.20 13.32
N GLN A 692 42.54 -2.49 13.51
CA GLN A 692 41.92 -2.30 14.81
C GLN A 692 41.44 -3.62 15.43
N GLN A 693 40.97 -4.55 14.61
CA GLN A 693 40.49 -5.88 15.00
C GLN A 693 41.63 -6.91 15.18
N GLY A 694 42.89 -6.51 14.99
CA GLY A 694 44.07 -7.35 15.23
C GLY A 694 44.40 -8.34 14.09
N PHE A 695 43.84 -8.15 12.89
CA PHE A 695 44.23 -8.95 11.73
C PHE A 695 45.64 -8.58 11.25
N ALA A 696 46.46 -9.58 10.95
CA ALA A 696 47.83 -9.38 10.46
C ALA A 696 47.90 -8.73 9.06
N SER A 697 46.79 -8.77 8.31
CA SER A 697 46.63 -8.16 6.98
C SER A 697 45.16 -7.77 6.78
N SER A 698 44.87 -6.96 5.76
CA SER A 698 43.49 -6.57 5.46
C SER A 698 42.60 -7.78 5.16
N ARG A 699 41.36 -7.73 5.63
CA ARG A 699 40.32 -8.70 5.26
C ARG A 699 39.88 -8.55 3.80
N LEU A 700 39.98 -7.35 3.22
CA LEU A 700 39.79 -7.13 1.79
C LEU A 700 41.09 -7.49 1.05
N PRO A 701 41.08 -8.49 0.15
CA PRO A 701 42.27 -8.82 -0.64
C PRO A 701 42.68 -7.65 -1.54
N VAL A 702 43.97 -7.57 -1.85
CA VAL A 702 44.52 -6.53 -2.74
C VAL A 702 44.69 -7.13 -4.13
N PHE A 703 44.17 -6.47 -5.16
CA PHE A 703 44.50 -6.83 -6.54
C PHE A 703 45.95 -6.52 -6.85
N THR A 704 46.63 -7.48 -7.45
CA THR A 704 47.93 -7.27 -8.09
C THR A 704 47.78 -6.34 -9.30
N PRO A 705 48.86 -5.66 -9.75
CA PRO A 705 48.80 -4.85 -10.97
C PRO A 705 48.29 -5.61 -12.20
N ALA A 706 48.63 -6.90 -12.32
CA ALA A 706 48.17 -7.76 -13.41
C ALA A 706 46.66 -8.08 -13.31
N GLU A 707 46.11 -8.22 -12.09
CA GLU A 707 44.68 -8.40 -11.87
C GLU A 707 43.90 -7.11 -12.17
N ILE A 708 44.42 -5.94 -11.79
CA ILE A 708 43.84 -4.63 -12.14
C ILE A 708 43.80 -4.45 -13.66
N GLU A 709 44.91 -4.71 -14.35
CA GLU A 709 44.99 -4.61 -15.81
C GLU A 709 43.97 -5.53 -16.52
N LYS A 710 43.71 -6.69 -15.93
CA LYS A 710 42.77 -7.69 -16.46
C LYS A 710 41.29 -7.35 -16.21
N LEU A 711 40.98 -6.72 -15.08
CA LEU A 711 39.61 -6.35 -14.68
C LEU A 711 39.15 -5.04 -15.32
N LYS A 712 40.05 -4.07 -15.46
CA LYS A 712 39.71 -2.75 -15.95
C LYS A 712 39.22 -2.82 -17.41
N GLY A 713 37.99 -2.37 -17.63
CA GLY A 713 37.34 -2.41 -18.94
C GLY A 713 36.96 -3.82 -19.41
N SER A 714 36.89 -4.80 -18.52
CA SER A 714 36.55 -6.19 -18.87
C SER A 714 35.05 -6.45 -19.07
N SER A 715 34.25 -5.40 -19.29
CA SER A 715 32.81 -5.45 -19.53
C SER A 715 32.42 -4.42 -20.58
N ASP A 716 31.66 -4.85 -21.59
CA ASP A 716 31.22 -4.01 -22.70
C ASP A 716 30.00 -3.12 -22.35
N PHE A 717 29.30 -3.45 -21.27
CA PHE A 717 28.16 -2.71 -20.77
C PHE A 717 28.01 -2.82 -19.25
N PHE A 718 27.34 -1.84 -18.65
CA PHE A 718 27.03 -1.79 -17.22
C PHE A 718 25.64 -2.42 -16.99
N GLY A 719 25.61 -3.67 -16.53
CA GLY A 719 24.37 -4.40 -16.26
C GLY A 719 23.85 -4.15 -14.84
N ILE A 720 22.62 -3.67 -14.71
CA ILE A 720 21.97 -3.45 -13.40
C ILE A 720 20.71 -4.27 -13.22
N ASN A 721 20.59 -4.89 -12.07
CA ASN A 721 19.32 -5.41 -11.58
C ASN A 721 18.85 -4.48 -10.47
N THR A 722 17.62 -4.00 -10.55
CA THR A 722 17.12 -3.04 -9.57
C THR A 722 15.62 -3.22 -9.42
N TYR A 723 15.13 -3.13 -8.20
CA TYR A 723 13.74 -3.47 -7.87
C TYR A 723 13.10 -2.41 -6.98
N THR A 724 13.87 -1.90 -6.01
CA THR A 724 13.40 -1.01 -4.95
C THR A 724 14.49 -0.03 -4.52
N THR A 725 14.24 0.70 -3.44
CA THR A 725 15.15 1.67 -2.82
C THR A 725 15.17 1.40 -1.32
N SER A 726 16.29 1.69 -0.69
CA SER A 726 16.39 1.76 0.78
C SER A 726 16.72 3.18 1.20
N ILE A 727 16.04 3.69 2.21
CA ILE A 727 16.44 4.90 2.92
C ILE A 727 17.59 4.53 3.84
N VAL A 728 18.72 5.23 3.71
CA VAL A 728 19.94 4.93 4.46
C VAL A 728 20.44 6.09 5.30
N TYR A 729 21.06 5.74 6.41
CA TYR A 729 21.73 6.65 7.33
C TYR A 729 22.90 5.95 8.01
N LYS A 730 23.76 6.73 8.67
CA LYS A 730 24.97 6.23 9.32
C LYS A 730 24.65 5.38 10.54
N ASN A 731 25.37 4.27 10.70
CA ASN A 731 25.40 3.52 11.95
C ASN A 731 26.36 4.22 12.94
N ASP A 732 25.83 4.77 14.02
CA ASP A 732 26.57 5.52 15.03
C ASP A 732 26.00 5.32 16.44
N ALA A 733 26.54 6.01 17.45
CA ALA A 733 26.09 5.87 18.84
C ALA A 733 24.62 6.27 19.08
N GLN A 734 24.04 7.09 18.20
CA GLN A 734 22.62 7.48 18.24
C GLN A 734 21.74 6.52 17.43
N ASN A 735 22.34 5.80 16.49
CA ASN A 735 21.71 5.00 15.46
C ASN A 735 22.39 3.61 15.41
N SER A 736 22.36 2.86 16.52
CA SER A 736 23.16 1.64 16.65
C SER A 736 22.46 0.40 16.09
N GLY A 737 22.97 -0.15 14.99
CA GLY A 737 22.69 -1.49 14.51
C GLY A 737 23.59 -2.52 15.20
N ASN A 738 23.02 -3.63 15.66
CA ASN A 738 23.77 -4.72 16.30
C ASN A 738 24.46 -5.61 15.24
N PHE A 739 25.45 -5.06 14.54
CA PHE A 739 26.22 -5.82 13.56
C PHE A 739 27.25 -6.73 14.24
N ARG A 740 27.39 -7.96 13.72
CA ARG A 740 28.50 -8.84 14.09
C ARG A 740 29.83 -8.16 13.75
N ILE A 741 30.85 -8.37 14.59
CA ILE A 741 32.18 -7.80 14.36
C ILE A 741 33.21 -8.93 14.30
N PRO A 742 33.96 -9.10 13.20
CA PRO A 742 33.81 -8.40 11.91
C PRO A 742 32.59 -8.89 11.09
N SER A 743 32.03 -8.02 10.25
CA SER A 743 31.04 -8.36 9.20
C SER A 743 31.04 -7.31 8.09
N PHE A 744 30.44 -7.64 6.94
CA PHE A 744 30.19 -6.68 5.86
C PHE A 744 29.38 -5.46 6.34
N ASP A 745 28.31 -5.68 7.10
CA ASP A 745 27.46 -4.57 7.57
C ASP A 745 28.20 -3.64 8.53
N HIS A 746 29.07 -4.19 9.38
CA HIS A 746 29.94 -3.40 10.24
C HIS A 746 30.96 -2.59 9.41
N ASP A 747 31.52 -3.20 8.36
CA ASP A 747 32.45 -2.53 7.46
C ASP A 747 31.77 -1.47 6.60
N ARG A 748 30.53 -1.67 6.17
CA ARG A 748 29.72 -0.67 5.45
C ARG A 748 29.24 0.45 6.36
N ASN A 749 28.84 0.13 7.59
CA ASN A 749 28.42 1.05 8.64
C ASN A 749 27.27 1.99 8.27
N THR A 750 26.28 1.43 7.58
CA THR A 750 25.04 2.12 7.22
C THR A 750 23.85 1.26 7.65
N ILE A 751 22.79 1.89 8.12
CA ILE A 751 21.50 1.24 8.37
C ILE A 751 20.56 1.62 7.23
N GLY A 752 19.79 0.64 6.76
CA GLY A 752 18.77 0.84 5.72
C GLY A 752 17.39 0.41 6.21
N TYR A 753 16.36 1.14 5.80
CA TYR A 753 14.95 0.74 5.93
C TYR A 753 14.16 1.21 4.70
N GLN A 754 12.94 0.71 4.54
CA GLN A 754 12.02 1.22 3.54
C GLN A 754 10.91 2.01 4.21
N ASP A 755 10.46 3.09 3.58
CA ASP A 755 9.36 3.88 4.11
C ASP A 755 8.08 3.02 4.12
N PRO A 756 7.41 2.85 5.27
CA PRO A 756 6.19 2.05 5.36
C PRO A 756 5.06 2.61 4.48
N THR A 757 5.08 3.91 4.16
CA THR A 757 4.09 4.57 3.29
C THR A 757 4.25 4.22 1.82
N TRP A 758 5.40 3.70 1.39
CA TRP A 758 5.58 3.28 0.00
C TRP A 758 4.71 2.06 -0.32
N PRO A 759 4.14 1.97 -1.55
CA PRO A 759 3.32 0.83 -1.93
C PRO A 759 4.06 -0.49 -1.77
N GLY A 760 3.39 -1.46 -1.13
CA GLY A 760 3.88 -2.83 -0.98
C GLY A 760 3.76 -3.67 -2.25
N SER A 761 4.36 -4.85 -2.22
CA SER A 761 4.23 -5.88 -3.25
C SER A 761 3.91 -7.24 -2.62
N GLY A 762 3.90 -8.31 -3.42
CA GLY A 762 3.81 -9.68 -2.90
C GLY A 762 4.94 -10.04 -1.92
N SER A 763 6.10 -9.38 -2.08
CA SER A 763 7.33 -9.58 -1.33
C SER A 763 7.52 -8.52 -0.24
N GLY A 764 7.84 -8.95 0.98
CA GLY A 764 8.02 -8.04 2.11
C GLY A 764 9.20 -7.07 1.99
N TRP A 765 10.21 -7.42 1.20
CA TRP A 765 11.43 -6.62 0.96
C TRP A 765 11.29 -5.61 -0.18
N LEU A 766 10.22 -5.68 -0.98
CA LEU A 766 10.08 -4.88 -2.20
C LEU A 766 8.96 -3.86 -2.03
N LYS A 767 9.37 -2.59 -1.93
CA LYS A 767 8.52 -1.40 -1.93
C LYS A 767 8.69 -0.61 -3.24
N VAL A 768 7.61 -0.03 -3.76
CA VAL A 768 7.63 0.68 -5.05
C VAL A 768 8.14 2.11 -4.88
N TYR A 769 9.31 2.42 -5.45
CA TYR A 769 9.90 3.77 -5.41
C TYR A 769 10.63 4.14 -6.72
N PRO A 770 9.91 4.59 -7.76
CA PRO A 770 10.46 4.81 -9.10
C PRO A 770 11.56 5.87 -9.17
N LYS A 771 11.56 6.87 -8.27
CA LYS A 771 12.62 7.88 -8.19
C LYS A 771 13.99 7.25 -7.98
N GLY A 772 14.05 6.11 -7.28
CA GLY A 772 15.30 5.38 -7.07
C GLY A 772 15.95 4.92 -8.36
N MET A 773 15.17 4.45 -9.35
CA MET A 773 15.69 4.09 -10.69
C MET A 773 16.35 5.29 -11.36
N HIS A 774 15.68 6.45 -11.34
CA HIS A 774 16.21 7.69 -11.91
C HIS A 774 17.51 8.14 -11.23
N GLN A 775 17.54 8.15 -9.89
CA GLN A 775 18.71 8.52 -9.10
C GLN A 775 19.88 7.57 -9.35
N LEU A 776 19.64 6.27 -9.37
CA LEU A 776 20.63 5.25 -9.67
C LEU A 776 21.29 5.48 -11.03
N LEU A 777 20.49 5.67 -12.08
CA LEU A 777 20.99 5.87 -13.45
C LEU A 777 21.82 7.16 -13.56
N ASN A 778 21.43 8.21 -12.84
CA ASN A 778 22.19 9.45 -12.76
C ASN A 778 23.49 9.29 -11.95
N TRP A 779 23.45 8.51 -10.86
CA TRP A 779 24.63 8.19 -10.07
C TRP A 779 25.65 7.40 -10.89
N ILE A 780 25.22 6.34 -11.61
CA ILE A 780 26.09 5.55 -12.50
C ILE A 780 26.73 6.44 -13.56
N ARG A 781 25.95 7.32 -14.19
CA ARG A 781 26.47 8.28 -15.18
C ARG A 781 27.61 9.11 -14.60
N ASN A 782 27.38 9.68 -13.41
CA ASN A 782 28.31 10.61 -12.79
C ASN A 782 29.57 9.90 -12.26
N GLU A 783 29.42 8.70 -11.71
CA GLU A 783 30.51 7.94 -11.08
C GLU A 783 31.42 7.25 -12.11
N TYR A 784 30.85 6.75 -13.21
CA TYR A 784 31.55 5.87 -14.16
C TYR A 784 31.74 6.43 -15.56
N ASP A 785 31.66 7.75 -15.73
CA ASP A 785 31.85 8.44 -17.03
C ASP A 785 30.82 8.00 -18.09
N ASN A 786 29.57 7.87 -17.66
CA ASN A 786 28.39 7.54 -18.49
C ASN A 786 28.54 6.28 -19.36
N PRO A 787 28.78 5.10 -18.76
CA PRO A 787 28.91 3.87 -19.53
C PRO A 787 27.56 3.46 -20.15
N PRO A 788 27.54 2.62 -21.19
CA PRO A 788 26.31 2.02 -21.71
C PRO A 788 25.63 1.15 -20.64
N VAL A 789 24.44 1.55 -20.18
CA VAL A 789 23.68 0.85 -19.15
C VAL A 789 22.59 -0.04 -19.77
N TYR A 790 22.47 -1.27 -19.26
CA TYR A 790 21.31 -2.13 -19.52
C TYR A 790 20.67 -2.50 -18.19
N VAL A 791 19.39 -2.21 -18.04
CA VAL A 791 18.59 -2.77 -16.94
C VAL A 791 18.32 -4.23 -17.29
N THR A 792 18.99 -5.14 -16.59
CA THR A 792 19.00 -6.57 -16.88
C THR A 792 17.98 -7.35 -16.07
N GLU A 793 17.46 -6.78 -14.99
CA GLU A 793 16.24 -7.20 -14.29
C GLU A 793 15.57 -6.00 -13.60
N ASN A 794 14.25 -5.86 -13.78
CA ASN A 794 13.38 -4.97 -12.99
C ASN A 794 11.95 -5.50 -13.02
N GLY A 795 11.29 -5.59 -11.86
CA GLY A 795 9.97 -6.20 -11.76
C GLY A 795 9.33 -6.04 -10.39
N VAL A 796 8.09 -6.49 -10.26
CA VAL A 796 7.34 -6.46 -9.00
C VAL A 796 6.51 -7.73 -8.82
N SER A 797 6.49 -8.24 -7.59
CA SER A 797 5.73 -9.44 -7.23
C SER A 797 4.28 -9.14 -6.89
N ASP A 798 3.43 -10.13 -7.12
CA ASP A 798 2.09 -10.25 -6.56
C ASP A 798 1.91 -11.64 -5.91
N ARG A 799 0.67 -11.99 -5.55
CA ARG A 799 0.32 -13.29 -4.94
C ARG A 799 -0.62 -14.16 -5.79
N GLY A 800 -0.78 -13.89 -7.10
CA GLY A 800 -1.44 -14.82 -8.04
C GLY A 800 -2.74 -14.39 -8.73
N GLY A 801 -2.86 -13.12 -9.14
CA GLY A 801 -3.97 -12.65 -10.00
C GLY A 801 -3.51 -12.32 -11.42
N THR A 802 -4.40 -12.42 -12.41
CA THR A 802 -4.05 -12.07 -13.81
C THR A 802 -4.44 -10.65 -14.22
N LYS A 803 -5.36 -9.99 -13.52
CA LYS A 803 -5.63 -8.54 -13.67
C LYS A 803 -4.74 -7.75 -12.71
N ASP A 804 -3.49 -7.59 -13.08
CA ASP A 804 -2.37 -7.15 -12.22
C ASP A 804 -2.06 -5.65 -12.37
N VAL A 805 -3.05 -4.79 -12.06
CA VAL A 805 -2.96 -3.33 -12.21
C VAL A 805 -1.77 -2.72 -11.45
N ALA A 806 -1.44 -3.25 -10.26
CA ALA A 806 -0.27 -2.79 -9.51
C ALA A 806 1.05 -3.00 -10.28
N ARG A 807 1.19 -4.11 -11.01
CA ARG A 807 2.35 -4.40 -11.87
C ARG A 807 2.39 -3.48 -13.09
N VAL A 808 1.24 -3.19 -13.70
CA VAL A 808 1.12 -2.19 -14.77
C VAL A 808 1.65 -0.83 -14.32
N ASN A 809 1.17 -0.37 -13.15
CA ASN A 809 1.60 0.91 -12.58
C ASN A 809 3.10 0.93 -12.28
N TYR A 810 3.64 -0.16 -11.75
CA TYR A 810 5.08 -0.30 -11.52
C TYR A 810 5.89 -0.11 -12.81
N TYR A 811 5.58 -0.87 -13.87
CA TYR A 811 6.31 -0.77 -15.14
C TYR A 811 6.20 0.62 -15.77
N ASN A 812 5.01 1.21 -15.80
CA ASN A 812 4.81 2.56 -16.33
C ASN A 812 5.68 3.60 -15.61
N GLN A 813 5.75 3.52 -14.27
CA GLN A 813 6.53 4.48 -13.49
C GLN A 813 8.04 4.26 -13.62
N TYR A 814 8.52 3.02 -13.60
CA TYR A 814 9.96 2.71 -13.70
C TYR A 814 10.49 2.95 -15.12
N LEU A 815 9.73 2.62 -16.17
CA LEU A 815 10.08 2.95 -17.55
C LEU A 815 10.05 4.47 -17.77
N GLY A 816 9.13 5.19 -17.14
CA GLY A 816 9.13 6.66 -17.10
C GLY A 816 10.39 7.23 -16.46
N ALA A 817 10.84 6.68 -15.34
CA ALA A 817 12.08 7.07 -14.68
C ALA A 817 13.33 6.81 -15.54
N VAL A 818 13.35 5.72 -16.33
CA VAL A 818 14.39 5.46 -17.33
C VAL A 818 14.39 6.53 -18.41
N LEU A 819 13.24 6.87 -18.98
CA LEU A 819 13.13 7.93 -20.00
C LEU A 819 13.59 9.29 -19.46
N ASP A 820 13.31 9.60 -18.20
CA ASP A 820 13.78 10.82 -17.54
C ASP A 820 15.30 10.86 -17.41
N ALA A 821 15.94 9.76 -16.98
CA ALA A 821 17.39 9.67 -16.88
C ALA A 821 18.05 9.76 -18.26
N MET A 822 17.47 9.12 -19.28
CA MET A 822 17.92 9.23 -20.67
C MET A 822 17.82 10.66 -21.19
N ALA A 823 16.71 11.36 -20.92
CA ALA A 823 16.52 12.75 -21.30
C ALA A 823 17.53 13.69 -20.63
N GLU A 824 18.02 13.31 -19.45
CA GLU A 824 19.09 14.03 -18.74
C GLU A 824 20.49 13.64 -19.21
N GLY A 825 20.64 12.59 -20.03
CA GLY A 825 21.88 12.19 -20.68
C GLY A 825 22.49 10.86 -20.20
N SER A 826 21.83 10.09 -19.33
CA SER A 826 22.29 8.74 -18.99
C SER A 826 22.17 7.80 -20.20
N ASP A 827 23.24 7.07 -20.54
CA ASP A 827 23.31 6.18 -21.71
C ASP A 827 22.62 4.82 -21.45
N VAL A 828 21.30 4.84 -21.25
CA VAL A 828 20.51 3.60 -21.06
C VAL A 828 20.07 3.04 -22.41
N ARG A 829 20.44 1.79 -22.69
CA ARG A 829 20.26 1.17 -24.01
C ARG A 829 19.31 -0.02 -24.03
N GLY A 830 18.93 -0.56 -22.88
CA GLY A 830 17.92 -1.61 -22.83
C GLY A 830 17.35 -1.86 -21.45
N TYR A 831 16.23 -2.59 -21.45
CA TYR A 831 15.45 -2.91 -20.27
C TYR A 831 14.87 -4.32 -20.37
N VAL A 832 15.11 -5.13 -19.33
CA VAL A 832 14.67 -6.51 -19.22
C VAL A 832 13.73 -6.63 -18.02
N ALA A 833 12.46 -6.90 -18.31
CA ALA A 833 11.43 -7.11 -17.28
C ALA A 833 11.62 -8.45 -16.56
N TRP A 834 11.53 -8.43 -15.23
CA TRP A 834 11.49 -9.62 -14.38
C TRP A 834 10.03 -9.92 -13.97
N SER A 835 9.42 -11.00 -14.41
CA SER A 835 9.93 -12.10 -15.26
C SER A 835 8.98 -12.45 -16.39
N LEU A 836 9.44 -13.27 -17.36
CA LEU A 836 8.57 -13.72 -18.46
C LEU A 836 7.31 -14.43 -17.92
N MET A 837 7.47 -15.31 -16.94
CA MET A 837 6.37 -16.08 -16.36
C MET A 837 6.60 -16.32 -14.87
N ASP A 838 5.52 -16.58 -14.14
CA ASP A 838 5.61 -16.99 -12.75
C ASP A 838 6.55 -18.20 -12.65
N ASN A 839 7.43 -18.21 -11.66
CA ASN A 839 8.47 -19.21 -11.53
C ASN A 839 8.74 -19.55 -10.05
N PHE A 840 9.71 -20.44 -9.79
CA PHE A 840 10.14 -20.76 -8.42
C PHE A 840 11.00 -19.63 -7.84
N GLU A 841 10.46 -18.83 -6.93
CA GLU A 841 11.12 -17.64 -6.35
C GLU A 841 11.90 -18.00 -5.08
N TRP A 842 12.87 -18.91 -5.25
CA TRP A 842 13.89 -19.23 -4.24
C TRP A 842 13.28 -19.60 -2.88
N ARG A 843 13.58 -18.86 -1.81
CA ARG A 843 13.02 -19.11 -0.47
C ARG A 843 11.50 -18.90 -0.38
N ALA A 844 10.92 -18.07 -1.24
CA ALA A 844 9.48 -17.87 -1.27
C ALA A 844 8.73 -19.03 -1.95
N GLY A 845 9.47 -19.96 -2.57
CA GLY A 845 8.87 -21.08 -3.30
C GLY A 845 7.99 -20.58 -4.44
N LEU A 846 6.73 -21.02 -4.48
CA LEU A 846 5.76 -20.68 -5.52
C LEU A 846 4.76 -19.59 -5.06
N THR A 847 4.98 -18.99 -3.89
CA THR A 847 4.03 -18.06 -3.25
C THR A 847 4.13 -16.61 -3.74
N GLU A 848 5.31 -16.16 -4.14
CA GLU A 848 5.55 -14.85 -4.74
C GLU A 848 5.63 -14.99 -6.27
N ARG A 849 4.93 -14.11 -6.99
CA ARG A 849 4.78 -14.24 -8.45
C ARG A 849 5.21 -12.97 -9.16
N PHE A 850 6.28 -13.04 -9.95
CA PHE A 850 6.81 -11.92 -10.73
C PHE A 850 6.40 -11.91 -12.21
N GLY A 851 5.79 -12.99 -12.70
CA GLY A 851 5.60 -13.23 -14.12
C GLY A 851 4.64 -12.27 -14.80
N LEU A 852 4.98 -11.87 -16.03
CA LEU A 852 4.03 -11.29 -16.99
C LEU A 852 2.99 -12.32 -17.44
N PHE A 853 3.34 -13.60 -17.44
CA PHE A 853 2.44 -14.72 -17.68
C PHE A 853 2.20 -15.50 -16.40
N TYR A 854 0.92 -15.74 -16.09
CA TYR A 854 0.53 -16.62 -14.99
C TYR A 854 0.87 -18.07 -15.34
N VAL A 855 1.46 -18.81 -14.40
CA VAL A 855 1.70 -20.26 -14.52
C VAL A 855 0.80 -21.02 -13.56
N ASP A 856 0.05 -21.98 -14.10
CA ASP A 856 -0.70 -22.95 -13.32
C ASP A 856 0.23 -24.09 -12.87
N TYR A 857 0.61 -24.09 -11.60
CA TYR A 857 1.49 -25.12 -11.02
C TYR A 857 0.77 -26.42 -10.69
N GLU A 858 -0.57 -26.44 -10.70
CA GLU A 858 -1.36 -27.65 -10.52
C GLU A 858 -1.60 -28.36 -11.86
N ASP A 859 -1.56 -27.63 -12.96
CA ASP A 859 -1.59 -28.21 -14.30
C ASP A 859 -0.25 -28.94 -14.60
N PRO A 860 -0.28 -30.25 -14.90
CA PRO A 860 0.93 -31.01 -15.26
C PRO A 860 1.66 -30.47 -16.49
N THR A 861 0.95 -29.73 -17.37
CA THR A 861 1.52 -29.07 -18.55
C THR A 861 2.09 -27.69 -18.25
N ARG A 862 1.94 -27.20 -17.01
CA ARG A 862 2.37 -25.87 -16.56
C ARG A 862 1.78 -24.76 -17.43
N LYS A 863 0.46 -24.78 -17.64
CA LYS A 863 -0.22 -23.86 -18.56
C LYS A 863 0.11 -22.40 -18.25
N ARG A 864 0.41 -21.61 -19.29
CA ARG A 864 0.73 -20.18 -19.19
C ARG A 864 -0.36 -19.31 -19.79
N SER A 865 -0.74 -18.23 -19.10
CA SER A 865 -1.75 -17.26 -19.57
C SER A 865 -1.27 -15.83 -19.39
N ALA A 866 -1.41 -14.98 -20.42
CA ALA A 866 -0.99 -13.58 -20.35
C ALA A 866 -1.80 -12.78 -19.31
N LYS A 867 -1.09 -12.10 -18.40
CA LYS A 867 -1.69 -11.13 -17.47
C LYS A 867 -1.96 -9.79 -18.18
N THR A 868 -2.63 -8.86 -17.52
CA THR A 868 -2.83 -7.50 -18.04
C THR A 868 -1.50 -6.81 -18.33
N SER A 869 -0.51 -6.94 -17.43
CA SER A 869 0.83 -6.37 -17.61
C SER A 869 1.57 -6.87 -18.86
N ALA A 870 1.40 -8.15 -19.25
CA ALA A 870 1.98 -8.66 -20.49
C ALA A 870 1.47 -7.89 -21.71
N LYS A 871 0.15 -7.64 -21.77
CA LYS A 871 -0.47 -6.91 -22.88
C LYS A 871 -0.06 -5.44 -22.90
N VAL A 872 0.05 -4.80 -21.72
CA VAL A 872 0.54 -3.40 -21.62
C VAL A 872 1.99 -3.30 -22.06
N LEU A 873 2.88 -4.18 -21.56
CA LEU A 873 4.28 -4.14 -21.94
C LEU A 873 4.47 -4.44 -23.43
N ALA A 874 3.70 -5.38 -24.01
CA ALA A 874 3.68 -5.62 -25.45
C ALA A 874 3.29 -4.35 -26.23
N LYS A 875 2.32 -3.59 -25.73
CA LYS A 875 1.92 -2.31 -26.34
C LYS A 875 3.03 -1.27 -26.27
N ILE A 876 3.71 -1.15 -25.13
CA ILE A 876 4.86 -0.23 -24.97
C ILE A 876 6.00 -0.61 -25.92
N ILE A 877 6.28 -1.91 -26.09
CA ILE A 877 7.32 -2.38 -27.01
C ILE A 877 6.96 -2.06 -28.47
N GLU A 878 5.70 -2.25 -28.85
CA GLU A 878 5.17 -1.94 -30.17
C GLU A 878 5.25 -0.44 -30.48
N THR A 879 4.72 0.40 -29.58
CA THR A 879 4.57 1.85 -29.82
C THR A 879 5.82 2.66 -29.45
N ARG A 880 6.71 2.08 -28.63
CA ARG A 880 7.82 2.77 -27.95
C ARG A 880 7.34 3.88 -27.01
N GLU A 881 6.08 3.85 -26.59
CA GLU A 881 5.42 4.86 -25.79
C GLU A 881 4.71 4.25 -24.58
N ILE A 882 4.66 5.00 -23.49
CA ILE A 882 3.88 4.64 -22.30
C ILE A 882 2.48 5.26 -22.48
N ASP A 883 1.49 4.40 -22.69
CA ASP A 883 0.08 4.77 -22.74
C ASP A 883 -0.57 4.40 -21.40
N LEU A 884 -0.93 5.42 -20.62
CA LEU A 884 -1.49 5.24 -19.28
C LEU A 884 -2.99 4.92 -19.31
N GLU A 885 -3.66 5.14 -20.45
CA GLU A 885 -5.09 4.85 -20.63
C GLU A 885 -5.30 3.41 -21.12
N TYR A 886 -4.26 2.77 -21.66
CA TYR A 886 -4.33 1.39 -22.14
C TYR A 886 -4.26 0.37 -21.00
N LEU A 887 -5.43 -0.07 -20.51
CA LEU A 887 -5.56 -1.11 -19.48
C LEU A 887 -6.45 -2.28 -19.96
N PRO A 888 -5.89 -3.26 -20.71
CA PRO A 888 -6.66 -4.37 -21.26
C PRO A 888 -6.98 -5.45 -20.22
N GLU A 889 -8.08 -6.18 -20.43
CA GLU A 889 -8.37 -7.41 -19.67
C GLU A 889 -7.30 -8.48 -19.93
N PRO A 890 -7.00 -9.38 -18.96
CA PRO A 890 -6.03 -10.46 -19.14
C PRO A 890 -6.51 -11.52 -20.17
N GLU A 891 -5.67 -12.49 -20.52
CA GLU A 891 -6.08 -13.60 -21.40
C GLU A 891 -7.13 -14.49 -20.72
N VAL A 892 -6.87 -14.85 -19.46
CA VAL A 892 -7.80 -15.57 -18.60
C VAL A 892 -7.87 -14.79 -17.30
N PHE A 893 -9.08 -14.46 -16.85
CA PHE A 893 -9.27 -13.82 -15.56
C PHE A 893 -9.12 -14.86 -14.44
N ILE A 894 -8.07 -14.71 -13.63
CA ILE A 894 -7.80 -15.49 -12.43
C ILE A 894 -7.76 -14.48 -11.29
N PRO A 895 -8.69 -14.56 -10.34
CA PRO A 895 -8.70 -13.68 -9.19
C PRO A 895 -7.48 -13.96 -8.32
N GLN A 896 -6.91 -12.91 -7.73
CA GLN A 896 -5.83 -13.04 -6.76
C GLN A 896 -6.31 -13.92 -5.58
N PRO A 897 -5.51 -14.89 -5.08
CA PRO A 897 -5.87 -15.71 -3.93
C PRO A 897 -6.30 -14.84 -2.74
N GLY A 898 -7.54 -15.06 -2.28
CA GLY A 898 -8.31 -14.15 -1.41
C GLY A 898 -9.62 -13.68 -2.06
N ALA A 899 -9.66 -13.55 -3.39
CA ALA A 899 -10.86 -13.16 -4.15
C ALA A 899 -11.66 -14.37 -4.72
N ALA A 900 -11.05 -15.57 -4.81
CA ALA A 900 -11.63 -16.74 -5.49
C ALA A 900 -12.60 -17.59 -4.65
N MET A 901 -12.46 -17.59 -3.31
CA MET A 901 -13.29 -18.43 -2.42
C MET A 901 -14.77 -18.00 -2.41
N SER A 902 -15.10 -16.76 -2.78
CA SER A 902 -16.50 -16.30 -2.79
C SER A 902 -17.29 -16.77 -4.03
N VAL A 903 -16.63 -16.98 -5.18
CA VAL A 903 -17.34 -17.26 -6.44
C VAL A 903 -17.64 -18.75 -6.62
N LEU A 904 -16.71 -19.63 -6.25
CA LEU A 904 -16.87 -21.09 -6.37
C LEU A 904 -17.82 -21.65 -5.31
N VAL A 905 -17.78 -21.12 -4.08
CA VAL A 905 -18.72 -21.47 -3.01
C VAL A 905 -20.13 -21.00 -3.37
N SER A 906 -20.29 -19.80 -3.95
CA SER A 906 -21.59 -19.29 -4.38
C SER A 906 -22.21 -20.10 -5.55
N ARG A 907 -21.39 -20.58 -6.51
CA ARG A 907 -21.88 -21.46 -7.60
C ARG A 907 -22.16 -22.90 -7.14
N MET A 908 -21.39 -23.46 -6.20
CA MET A 908 -21.70 -24.76 -5.60
C MET A 908 -22.94 -24.71 -4.73
N LEU A 909 -23.16 -23.63 -3.96
CA LEU A 909 -24.38 -23.41 -3.17
C LEU A 909 -25.63 -23.19 -4.05
N MET A 910 -25.49 -22.55 -5.23
CA MET A 910 -26.59 -22.44 -6.20
C MET A 910 -26.93 -23.76 -6.90
N MET A 911 -25.97 -24.67 -7.14
CA MET A 911 -26.26 -26.00 -7.70
C MET A 911 -26.77 -26.99 -6.65
N LEU A 912 -26.29 -26.92 -5.41
CA LEU A 912 -26.75 -27.79 -4.32
C LEU A 912 -28.16 -27.43 -3.83
N SER A 913 -28.57 -26.15 -3.91
CA SER A 913 -29.94 -25.72 -3.61
C SER A 913 -31.00 -26.20 -4.62
N HIS A 914 -30.60 -26.64 -5.83
CA HIS A 914 -31.51 -27.26 -6.80
C HIS A 914 -31.60 -28.80 -6.68
N ILE A 915 -30.71 -29.44 -5.92
CA ILE A 915 -30.69 -30.91 -5.75
C ILE A 915 -31.24 -31.33 -4.37
N PHE A 916 -31.23 -30.45 -3.37
CA PHE A 916 -31.75 -30.75 -2.03
C PHE A 916 -33.16 -30.22 -1.73
N GLY A 917 -33.81 -29.51 -2.66
CA GLY A 917 -35.21 -29.06 -2.53
C GLY A 917 -36.28 -30.13 -2.78
N THR A 918 -35.94 -31.43 -2.80
CA THR A 918 -36.91 -32.53 -3.03
C THR A 918 -36.78 -33.71 -2.07
N LEU A 919 -36.20 -33.53 -0.89
CA LEU A 919 -36.28 -34.51 0.21
C LEU A 919 -35.90 -33.86 1.56
N LEU A 920 -36.90 -33.24 2.19
CA LEU A 920 -37.20 -33.06 3.62
C LEU A 920 -37.85 -31.69 3.88
#